data_AF-A0A927N8K7-F1
#
_entry.id   AF-A0A927N8K7-F1
#
_cell.length_a   1.000
_cell.length_b   1.000
_cell.length_c   1.000
_cell.angle_alpha   90.00
_cell.angle_beta   90.00
_cell.angle_gamma   90.00
#
_symmetry.space_group_name_H-M   'P 1'
#
loop_
_entity.id
_entity.type
_entity.pdbx_description
1 polymer ?
#
loop_
_entity_poly.entity_id
_entity_poly.type
_entity_poly.pdbx_seq_one_letter_code
_entity_poly.pdbx_strand_id
1 'polypeptide(L)'
;MKRLRRIFNILLSLLIVLTLTGCAGIEAELTSCLEQFSESFDNSSEKPPQEDNGVPQSIELVFPEGRFSSTADTATYRDCYVLVNGKWSYSSYDIEWRFDGETSSHEGGLYTFAPSSFADSVTVEAVIKLTEITDEVDENGEFVESVTELIAKETFVYYTPFETPTAKHSNEGGVETYSIDGFTENDVIEWYLNGEKVYEGAEFVCDPPNAGRYTVSATVNGIDATVENPLVVKTGAQTVTNVKVDFDTYYPNVLISFDGDPNASYIIRKTYGSSKNEYIATTNSFLISYDDFFSDSSVSNYYVSVKTLDDEVYENSQYSATYSVKRPSSYANYLSKTYGLENAYITSKEDFYEQFDHMMLTRPQPTTTETKLTRQFYFAYKIDGSIRDLVNEAFDACGYTGSYRLNAYGSNPYTVEVYFKTSNVAELPSTSNIPSAMHFSSNMNGYPLAISREGSESSLPIDAKTKITVSNTDQVYRMAELGYCPNPTSGSVAETVLKNARSVLSVIIDEGMSDYEIALAIYDWVMYKNSYNNEVLTLTTERAVKHPAFYLEGIMYSGSYGFAVCDGISKTYSLLCNMAGVECLRVVGEAGQNGAWGGHAWNKVKVDGNWYVVDATWGDVSMGISYKSGSYWNSSTYTDYYEMGMHNYFLVTDAFIKDNHKEDSDVYPKTAPIPYNHYAKRTMQSGENVVDMYVNETGEELKTKLDVIADAIVADVKAKNRVQEFSVGGTTKQSYYFFYELGYSPLAKSNVLKYMTSSSSFAKKLKNQNYGFSLFEMDGAVGIIVSYHYGNRLPSSSLQIG
;
A
#
# COMPACT_ATOMS: atom_id res chain seq x y z
N MET A 1 2.16 -34.32 -11.61
CA MET A 1 1.18 -35.30 -11.09
C MET A 1 0.63 -36.31 -12.11
N LYS A 2 0.04 -35.90 -13.26
CA LYS A 2 -0.55 -36.85 -14.25
C LYS A 2 0.42 -37.95 -14.74
N ARG A 3 1.72 -37.67 -14.90
CA ARG A 3 2.76 -38.68 -15.26
C ARG A 3 3.06 -39.67 -14.12
N LEU A 4 3.02 -39.22 -12.86
CA LEU A 4 3.27 -40.05 -11.68
C LEU A 4 2.09 -41.00 -11.40
N ARG A 5 0.83 -40.53 -11.55
CA ARG A 5 -0.37 -41.39 -11.51
C ARG A 5 -0.33 -42.50 -12.56
N ARG A 6 0.19 -42.20 -13.76
CA ARG A 6 0.38 -43.21 -14.81
C ARG A 6 1.39 -44.29 -14.42
N ILE A 7 2.50 -43.91 -13.78
CA ILE A 7 3.53 -44.86 -13.30
C ILE A 7 2.97 -45.71 -12.14
N PHE A 8 2.25 -45.09 -11.20
CA PHE A 8 1.58 -45.80 -10.10
C PHE A 8 0.58 -46.84 -10.60
N ASN A 9 -0.28 -46.49 -11.57
CA ASN A 9 -1.25 -47.42 -12.15
C ASN A 9 -0.58 -48.58 -12.92
N ILE A 10 0.56 -48.34 -13.55
CA ILE A 10 1.35 -49.39 -14.21
C ILE A 10 1.94 -50.35 -13.16
N LEU A 11 2.50 -49.83 -12.07
CA LEU A 11 3.08 -50.62 -10.99
C LEU A 11 2.02 -51.42 -10.24
N LEU A 12 0.86 -50.84 -9.98
CA LEU A 12 -0.29 -51.50 -9.35
C LEU A 12 -0.82 -52.64 -10.24
N SER A 13 -0.91 -52.40 -11.56
CA SER A 13 -1.29 -53.44 -12.53
C SER A 13 -0.28 -54.58 -12.57
N LEU A 14 1.02 -54.28 -12.45
CA LEU A 14 2.08 -55.29 -12.38
C LEU A 14 2.01 -56.11 -11.10
N LEU A 15 1.72 -55.47 -9.96
CA LEU A 15 1.56 -56.14 -8.67
C LEU A 15 0.41 -57.15 -8.72
N ILE A 16 -0.77 -56.75 -9.24
CA ILE A 16 -1.93 -57.64 -9.39
C ILE A 16 -1.60 -58.88 -10.22
N VAL A 17 -0.84 -58.72 -11.31
CA VAL A 17 -0.41 -59.83 -12.16
C VAL A 17 0.57 -60.76 -11.43
N LEU A 18 1.48 -60.21 -10.63
CA LEU A 18 2.46 -60.98 -9.84
C LEU A 18 1.81 -61.77 -8.70
N THR A 19 0.81 -61.19 -8.03
CA THR A 19 0.01 -61.85 -6.99
C THR A 19 -0.79 -63.03 -7.56
N LEU A 20 -1.37 -62.86 -8.75
CA LEU A 20 -2.11 -63.92 -9.45
C LEU A 20 -1.22 -65.05 -9.99
N THR A 21 0.08 -64.79 -10.20
CA THR A 21 1.04 -65.76 -10.73
C THR A 21 1.92 -66.40 -9.64
N GLY A 22 1.76 -66.02 -8.37
CA GLY A 22 2.40 -66.67 -7.21
C GLY A 22 3.88 -66.33 -7.03
N CYS A 23 4.35 -65.20 -7.56
CA CYS A 23 5.76 -64.83 -7.54
C CYS A 23 6.12 -63.99 -6.29
N ALA A 24 6.06 -64.61 -5.12
CA ALA A 24 6.11 -63.94 -3.81
C ALA A 24 7.35 -63.07 -3.54
N GLY A 25 8.49 -63.34 -4.20
CA GLY A 25 9.74 -62.58 -3.98
C GLY A 25 9.73 -61.16 -4.57
N ILE A 26 9.13 -60.99 -5.76
CA ILE A 26 9.06 -59.68 -6.44
C ILE A 26 7.85 -58.87 -5.92
N GLU A 27 6.81 -59.57 -5.48
CA GLU A 27 5.60 -58.98 -4.92
C GLU A 27 5.89 -58.16 -3.65
N ALA A 28 6.76 -58.66 -2.77
CA ALA A 28 7.14 -57.94 -1.55
C ALA A 28 7.93 -56.64 -1.85
N GLU A 29 8.83 -56.66 -2.84
CA GLU A 29 9.60 -55.48 -3.25
C GLU A 29 8.72 -54.43 -3.94
N LEU A 30 7.79 -54.85 -4.81
CA LEU A 30 6.84 -53.92 -5.44
C LEU A 30 5.84 -53.32 -4.43
N THR A 31 5.40 -54.11 -3.45
CA THR A 31 4.50 -53.63 -2.38
C THR A 31 5.18 -52.55 -1.55
N SER A 32 6.43 -52.78 -1.11
CA SER A 32 7.22 -51.78 -0.38
C SER A 32 7.49 -50.52 -1.22
N CYS A 33 7.71 -50.67 -2.53
CA CYS A 33 7.92 -49.54 -3.43
C CYS A 33 6.64 -48.70 -3.63
N LEU A 34 5.46 -49.35 -3.67
CA LEU A 34 4.15 -48.69 -3.72
C LEU A 34 3.79 -48.00 -2.40
N GLU A 35 4.13 -48.60 -1.24
CA GLU A 35 3.97 -47.99 0.08
C GLU A 35 4.82 -46.73 0.21
N GLN A 36 6.10 -46.77 -0.18
CA GLN A 36 6.96 -45.57 -0.22
C GLN A 36 6.45 -44.52 -1.20
N PHE A 37 5.89 -44.92 -2.33
CA PHE A 37 5.26 -44.00 -3.28
C PHE A 37 3.99 -43.35 -2.72
N SER A 38 3.22 -44.08 -1.91
CA SER A 38 2.02 -43.59 -1.20
C SER A 38 2.38 -42.61 -0.08
N GLU A 39 3.36 -42.95 0.76
CA GLU A 39 3.87 -42.05 1.81
C GLU A 39 4.49 -40.78 1.23
N SER A 40 5.13 -40.88 0.06
CA SER A 40 5.62 -39.70 -0.68
C SER A 40 4.49 -38.86 -1.27
N PHE A 41 3.33 -39.45 -1.58
CA PHE A 41 2.14 -38.72 -2.03
C PHE A 41 1.50 -37.95 -0.87
N ASP A 42 1.38 -38.57 0.30
CA ASP A 42 0.87 -37.93 1.53
C ASP A 42 1.79 -36.81 2.02
N ASN A 43 3.12 -37.01 1.98
CA ASN A 43 4.09 -35.96 2.35
C ASN A 43 4.30 -34.90 1.25
N SER A 44 3.87 -35.14 0.01
CA SER A 44 3.82 -34.11 -1.05
C SER A 44 2.50 -33.33 -1.08
N SER A 45 1.58 -33.66 -0.16
CA SER A 45 0.31 -32.96 0.04
C SER A 45 0.40 -31.79 1.01
N GLU A 46 1.59 -31.48 1.53
CA GLU A 46 1.91 -30.10 1.95
C GLU A 46 1.89 -29.21 0.70
N LYS A 47 0.67 -28.90 0.27
CA LYS A 47 0.36 -27.69 -0.47
C LYS A 47 1.00 -26.52 0.30
N PRO A 48 1.46 -25.47 -0.39
CA PRO A 48 1.72 -24.20 0.29
C PRO A 48 0.53 -23.88 1.20
N PRO A 49 0.76 -23.26 2.38
CA PRO A 49 -0.28 -23.09 3.40
C PRO A 49 -1.56 -22.63 2.72
N GLN A 50 -2.59 -23.49 2.82
CA GLN A 50 -3.89 -23.20 2.25
C GLN A 50 -4.38 -21.93 2.96
N GLU A 51 -4.53 -20.86 2.19
CA GLU A 51 -5.03 -19.58 2.68
C GLU A 51 -6.28 -19.80 3.53
N ASP A 52 -6.35 -19.18 4.70
CA ASP A 52 -7.60 -19.01 5.42
C ASP A 52 -8.43 -17.90 4.77
N ASN A 53 -8.74 -18.05 3.48
CA ASN A 53 -9.49 -17.08 2.68
C ASN A 53 -11.00 -17.35 2.65
N GLY A 54 -11.47 -18.39 3.37
CA GLY A 54 -12.85 -18.85 3.32
C GLY A 54 -13.24 -19.41 1.94
N VAL A 55 -14.43 -20.01 1.86
CA VAL A 55 -15.02 -20.37 0.57
C VAL A 55 -15.34 -19.07 -0.19
N PRO A 56 -15.04 -18.93 -1.50
CA PRO A 56 -15.48 -17.79 -2.30
C PRO A 56 -16.99 -17.59 -2.16
N GLN A 57 -17.42 -16.41 -1.72
CA GLN A 57 -18.83 -16.04 -1.58
C GLN A 57 -19.24 -14.95 -2.58
N SER A 58 -18.29 -14.12 -3.01
CA SER A 58 -18.52 -13.03 -3.96
C SER A 58 -17.32 -12.82 -4.85
N ILE A 59 -17.59 -12.32 -6.06
CA ILE A 59 -16.60 -11.97 -7.07
C ILE A 59 -17.00 -10.63 -7.71
N GLU A 60 -16.04 -9.74 -7.92
CA GLU A 60 -16.25 -8.39 -8.49
C GLU A 60 -15.13 -8.05 -9.48
N LEU A 61 -15.46 -7.28 -10.52
CA LEU A 61 -14.50 -6.71 -11.46
C LEU A 61 -14.18 -5.25 -11.08
N VAL A 62 -12.91 -4.93 -10.91
CA VAL A 62 -12.44 -3.58 -10.54
C VAL A 62 -11.50 -3.02 -11.60
N PHE A 63 -11.74 -1.77 -11.99
CA PHE A 63 -11.00 -1.04 -13.02
C PHE A 63 -10.34 0.20 -12.40
N PRO A 64 -9.07 0.12 -11.93
CA PRO A 64 -8.41 1.23 -11.25
C PRO A 64 -8.34 2.52 -12.07
N GLU A 65 -8.14 2.40 -13.39
CA GLU A 65 -8.06 3.54 -14.30
C GLU A 65 -9.44 3.94 -14.86
N GLY A 66 -10.52 3.51 -14.21
CA GLY A 66 -11.90 3.70 -14.66
C GLY A 66 -12.29 2.75 -15.81
N ARG A 67 -13.59 2.75 -16.13
CA ARG A 67 -14.13 2.05 -17.31
C ARG A 67 -13.67 2.79 -18.57
N PHE A 68 -13.61 2.10 -19.72
CA PHE A 68 -13.19 2.70 -20.98
C PHE A 68 -13.93 4.02 -21.27
N SER A 69 -13.19 5.12 -21.44
CA SER A 69 -13.75 6.37 -21.96
C SER A 69 -13.50 6.47 -23.46
N SER A 70 -14.48 6.95 -24.20
CA SER A 70 -14.47 6.88 -25.66
C SER A 70 -13.68 7.98 -26.38
N THR A 71 -13.08 8.93 -25.67
CA THR A 71 -12.61 10.17 -26.32
C THR A 71 -11.20 10.62 -26.00
N ALA A 72 -10.45 9.86 -25.22
CA ALA A 72 -9.02 10.14 -25.05
C ALA A 72 -8.12 8.89 -25.18
N ASP A 73 -8.69 7.68 -25.16
CA ASP A 73 -7.89 6.50 -24.81
C ASP A 73 -8.09 5.27 -25.68
N THR A 74 -8.26 5.45 -26.99
CA THR A 74 -8.04 4.37 -27.97
C THR A 74 -6.58 3.89 -28.03
N ALA A 75 -5.72 4.29 -27.08
CA ALA A 75 -4.29 4.01 -27.03
C ALA A 75 -3.79 3.45 -25.69
N THR A 76 -4.58 3.42 -24.60
CA THR A 76 -4.12 2.86 -23.33
C THR A 76 -4.82 1.56 -22.97
N TYR A 77 -4.00 0.64 -22.49
CA TYR A 77 -4.46 -0.61 -21.94
C TYR A 77 -5.09 -0.37 -20.58
N ARG A 78 -6.14 -1.13 -20.27
CA ARG A 78 -6.86 -1.03 -18.99
C ARG A 78 -6.74 -2.32 -18.23
N ASP A 79 -6.22 -2.24 -17.02
CA ASP A 79 -6.20 -3.39 -16.13
C ASP A 79 -7.57 -3.58 -15.49
N CYS A 80 -7.97 -4.84 -15.37
CA CYS A 80 -9.15 -5.27 -14.65
C CYS A 80 -8.79 -6.38 -13.69
N TYR A 81 -9.12 -6.13 -12.44
CA TYR A 81 -8.79 -6.97 -11.32
C TYR A 81 -10.04 -7.69 -10.86
N VAL A 82 -9.86 -8.93 -10.44
CA VAL A 82 -10.92 -9.71 -9.80
C VAL A 82 -10.72 -9.63 -8.30
N LEU A 83 -11.72 -9.09 -7.61
CA LEU A 83 -11.81 -9.19 -6.17
C LEU A 83 -12.62 -10.42 -5.82
N VAL A 84 -12.11 -11.25 -4.91
CA VAL A 84 -12.83 -12.37 -4.33
C VAL A 84 -13.05 -12.06 -2.86
N ASN A 85 -14.31 -12.03 -2.42
CA ASN A 85 -14.67 -11.58 -1.07
C ASN A 85 -14.11 -10.18 -0.73
N GLY A 86 -14.12 -9.27 -1.72
CA GLY A 86 -13.63 -7.90 -1.58
C GLY A 86 -12.10 -7.75 -1.51
N LYS A 87 -11.33 -8.82 -1.77
CA LYS A 87 -9.86 -8.79 -1.74
C LYS A 87 -9.29 -9.26 -3.07
N TRP A 88 -8.23 -8.62 -3.54
CA TRP A 88 -7.53 -9.09 -4.72
C TRP A 88 -6.80 -10.40 -4.42
N SER A 89 -6.91 -11.35 -5.36
CA SER A 89 -6.23 -12.65 -5.31
C SER A 89 -5.32 -12.76 -6.52
N TYR A 90 -4.00 -12.76 -6.27
CA TYR A 90 -3.00 -12.89 -7.33
C TYR A 90 -2.99 -14.29 -7.96
N SER A 91 -3.40 -15.33 -7.22
CA SER A 91 -3.15 -16.72 -7.61
C SER A 91 -3.98 -17.79 -6.91
N SER A 92 -4.87 -17.44 -5.99
CA SER A 92 -5.45 -18.44 -5.07
C SER A 92 -6.71 -19.14 -5.59
N TYR A 93 -7.35 -18.56 -6.59
CA TYR A 93 -8.53 -19.12 -7.22
C TYR A 93 -8.26 -19.36 -8.71
N ASP A 94 -8.75 -20.50 -9.22
CA ASP A 94 -8.77 -20.80 -10.65
C ASP A 94 -9.83 -19.89 -11.32
N ILE A 95 -9.43 -18.64 -11.59
CA ILE A 95 -10.26 -17.61 -12.22
C ILE A 95 -10.13 -17.75 -13.74
N GLU A 96 -11.21 -18.17 -14.37
CA GLU A 96 -11.37 -18.27 -15.83
C GLU A 96 -11.97 -16.96 -16.36
N TRP A 97 -11.41 -16.40 -17.43
CA TRP A 97 -12.00 -15.24 -18.10
C TRP A 97 -12.83 -15.67 -19.31
N ARG A 98 -13.97 -15.04 -19.53
CA ARG A 98 -14.77 -15.20 -20.75
C ARG A 98 -15.04 -13.85 -21.42
N PHE A 99 -15.03 -13.86 -22.75
CA PHE A 99 -15.35 -12.71 -23.58
C PHE A 99 -16.54 -13.07 -24.47
N ASP A 100 -17.66 -12.38 -24.29
CA ASP A 100 -18.93 -12.68 -24.95
C ASP A 100 -19.36 -14.16 -24.79
N GLY A 101 -19.06 -14.72 -23.62
CA GLY A 101 -19.33 -16.12 -23.26
C GLY A 101 -18.29 -17.14 -23.75
N GLU A 102 -17.28 -16.73 -24.52
CA GLU A 102 -16.19 -17.61 -24.94
C GLU A 102 -15.04 -17.62 -23.92
N THR A 103 -14.66 -18.81 -23.44
CA THR A 103 -13.54 -18.98 -22.51
C THR A 103 -12.21 -18.56 -23.14
N SER A 104 -11.54 -17.65 -22.45
CA SER A 104 -10.18 -17.21 -22.73
C SER A 104 -9.17 -18.28 -22.33
N SER A 105 -8.00 -18.27 -22.97
CA SER A 105 -6.84 -19.03 -22.50
C SER A 105 -6.15 -18.40 -21.27
N HIS A 106 -6.67 -17.28 -20.79
CA HIS A 106 -6.14 -16.55 -19.64
C HIS A 106 -6.73 -17.05 -18.32
N GLU A 107 -5.87 -17.19 -17.32
CA GLU A 107 -6.23 -17.57 -15.95
C GLU A 107 -5.61 -16.59 -14.95
N GLY A 108 -6.31 -16.33 -13.84
CA GLY A 108 -5.82 -15.51 -12.72
C GLY A 108 -6.59 -14.20 -12.52
N GLY A 109 -6.37 -13.54 -11.38
CA GLY A 109 -7.20 -12.42 -10.89
C GLY A 109 -6.89 -11.04 -11.49
N LEU A 110 -6.16 -10.94 -12.60
CA LEU A 110 -5.92 -9.70 -13.33
C LEU A 110 -5.91 -9.98 -14.84
N TYR A 111 -6.68 -9.19 -15.59
CA TYR A 111 -6.70 -9.17 -17.05
C TYR A 111 -6.42 -7.75 -17.55
N THR A 112 -5.53 -7.61 -18.54
CA THR A 112 -5.21 -6.30 -19.14
C THR A 112 -5.84 -6.21 -20.52
N PHE A 113 -6.78 -5.29 -20.70
CA PHE A 113 -7.48 -5.07 -21.95
C PHE A 113 -6.67 -4.22 -22.93
N ALA A 114 -6.67 -4.60 -24.21
CA ALA A 114 -6.01 -3.84 -25.26
C ALA A 114 -6.92 -2.74 -25.85
N PRO A 115 -6.34 -1.62 -26.34
CA PRO A 115 -7.11 -0.52 -26.91
C PRO A 115 -7.92 -0.87 -28.19
N SER A 116 -7.65 -2.03 -28.79
CA SER A 116 -8.26 -2.47 -30.06
C SER A 116 -8.85 -3.88 -30.01
N SER A 117 -8.91 -4.52 -28.84
CA SER A 117 -9.33 -5.93 -28.77
C SER A 117 -10.78 -6.18 -29.13
N PHE A 118 -11.61 -5.14 -29.25
CA PHE A 118 -13.05 -5.27 -29.49
C PHE A 118 -13.55 -4.18 -30.43
N ALA A 119 -14.43 -4.57 -31.36
CA ALA A 119 -14.81 -3.73 -32.50
C ALA A 119 -15.94 -2.73 -32.18
N ASP A 120 -16.84 -3.06 -31.23
CA ASP A 120 -18.03 -2.27 -30.93
C ASP A 120 -18.40 -2.37 -29.43
N SER A 121 -18.58 -3.60 -28.92
CA SER A 121 -18.81 -3.89 -27.50
C SER A 121 -18.20 -5.23 -27.09
N VAL A 122 -17.86 -5.41 -25.82
CA VAL A 122 -17.47 -6.73 -25.27
C VAL A 122 -18.07 -6.94 -23.89
N THR A 123 -18.62 -8.13 -23.67
CA THR A 123 -18.98 -8.63 -22.36
C THR A 123 -17.81 -9.39 -21.76
N VAL A 124 -17.33 -8.96 -20.62
CA VAL A 124 -16.24 -9.59 -19.88
C VAL A 124 -16.82 -10.31 -18.68
N GLU A 125 -16.44 -11.57 -18.50
CA GLU A 125 -16.80 -12.35 -17.33
C GLU A 125 -15.54 -12.91 -16.66
N ALA A 126 -15.43 -12.79 -15.34
CA ALA A 126 -14.50 -13.58 -14.53
C ALA A 126 -15.29 -14.66 -13.79
N VAL A 127 -14.81 -15.89 -13.83
CA VAL A 127 -15.54 -17.07 -13.36
C VAL A 127 -14.67 -17.89 -12.41
N ILE A 128 -15.20 -18.17 -11.23
CA ILE A 128 -14.64 -19.15 -10.29
C ILE A 128 -15.56 -20.37 -10.26
N LYS A 129 -14.98 -21.55 -10.54
CA LYS A 129 -15.69 -22.84 -10.45
C LYS A 129 -15.50 -23.42 -9.04
N LEU A 130 -16.60 -23.57 -8.32
CA LEU A 130 -16.66 -24.24 -7.03
C LEU A 130 -17.13 -25.68 -7.24
N THR A 131 -16.26 -26.65 -6.98
CA THR A 131 -16.61 -28.07 -7.05
C THR A 131 -16.92 -28.61 -5.66
N GLU A 132 -18.15 -29.07 -5.45
CA GLU A 132 -18.55 -29.85 -4.27
C GLU A 132 -18.74 -31.31 -4.66
N ILE A 133 -18.06 -32.20 -3.95
CA ILE A 133 -18.28 -33.65 -4.08
C ILE A 133 -19.57 -33.98 -3.33
N THR A 134 -20.56 -34.49 -4.04
CA THR A 134 -21.82 -34.94 -3.44
C THR A 134 -21.68 -36.36 -2.89
N ASP A 135 -22.59 -36.76 -2.01
CA ASP A 135 -22.67 -38.15 -1.51
C ASP A 135 -23.25 -39.14 -2.55
N GLU A 136 -23.63 -38.65 -3.74
CA GLU A 136 -24.13 -39.49 -4.83
C GLU A 136 -22.97 -40.11 -5.61
N VAL A 137 -23.19 -41.30 -6.16
CA VAL A 137 -22.18 -42.06 -6.90
C VAL A 137 -22.76 -42.43 -8.26
N ASP A 138 -21.99 -42.19 -9.33
CA ASP A 138 -22.39 -42.42 -10.71
C ASP A 138 -22.44 -43.93 -11.07
N GLU A 139 -22.83 -44.23 -12.30
CA GLU A 139 -22.93 -45.61 -12.81
C GLU A 139 -21.60 -46.38 -12.86
N ASN A 140 -20.48 -45.68 -12.71
CA ASN A 140 -19.13 -46.24 -12.67
C ASN A 140 -18.57 -46.37 -11.24
N GLY A 141 -19.32 -45.91 -10.23
CA GLY A 141 -18.88 -45.91 -8.83
C GLY A 141 -18.01 -44.71 -8.44
N GLU A 142 -18.02 -43.62 -9.23
CA GLU A 142 -17.34 -42.36 -8.91
C GLU A 142 -18.31 -41.37 -8.26
N PHE A 143 -17.87 -40.63 -7.23
CA PHE A 143 -18.71 -39.62 -6.59
C PHE A 143 -19.10 -38.52 -7.59
N VAL A 144 -20.37 -38.10 -7.57
CA VAL A 144 -20.88 -37.06 -8.45
C VAL A 144 -20.38 -35.70 -7.96
N GLU A 145 -19.61 -35.02 -8.79
CA GLU A 145 -19.18 -33.64 -8.56
C GLU A 145 -20.27 -32.67 -9.01
N SER A 146 -20.66 -31.75 -8.13
CA SER A 146 -21.49 -30.60 -8.49
C SER A 146 -20.60 -29.38 -8.65
N VAL A 147 -20.74 -28.66 -9.76
CA VAL A 147 -19.95 -27.46 -10.05
C VAL A 147 -20.88 -26.25 -10.04
N THR A 148 -20.58 -25.28 -9.18
CA THR A 148 -21.25 -23.97 -9.14
C THR A 148 -20.29 -22.90 -9.65
N GLU A 149 -20.77 -21.99 -10.50
CA GLU A 149 -19.96 -20.87 -11.00
C GLU A 149 -20.31 -19.57 -10.26
N LEU A 150 -19.30 -18.91 -9.69
CA LEU A 150 -19.37 -17.52 -9.27
C LEU A 150 -18.87 -16.66 -10.44
N ILE A 151 -19.73 -15.76 -10.93
CA ILE A 151 -19.45 -14.96 -12.13
C ILE A 151 -19.52 -13.47 -11.79
N ALA A 152 -18.45 -12.74 -12.07
CA ALA A 152 -18.45 -11.27 -12.15
C ALA A 152 -18.52 -10.88 -13.62
N LYS A 153 -19.38 -9.93 -13.98
CA LYS A 153 -19.69 -9.61 -15.39
C LYS A 153 -19.79 -8.10 -15.62
N GLU A 154 -19.18 -7.62 -16.70
CA GLU A 154 -19.25 -6.22 -17.13
C GLU A 154 -19.34 -6.14 -18.67
N THR A 155 -20.06 -5.17 -19.24
CA THR A 155 -20.15 -4.97 -20.70
C THR A 155 -19.59 -3.61 -21.09
N PHE A 156 -18.71 -3.57 -22.08
CA PHE A 156 -18.03 -2.36 -22.58
C PHE A 156 -18.51 -2.01 -23.96
N VAL A 157 -18.46 -0.72 -24.30
CA VAL A 157 -18.85 -0.22 -25.62
C VAL A 157 -17.94 0.94 -26.05
N TYR A 158 -17.41 0.91 -27.28
CA TYR A 158 -16.38 1.84 -27.79
C TYR A 158 -16.96 2.89 -28.76
N TYR A 159 -16.66 4.19 -28.58
CA TYR A 159 -17.14 5.29 -29.45
C TYR A 159 -16.05 6.16 -30.07
N THR A 160 -16.45 6.93 -31.09
CA THR A 160 -15.70 8.07 -31.65
C THR A 160 -16.17 9.38 -31.02
N PRO A 161 -15.31 10.42 -30.89
CA PRO A 161 -15.66 11.62 -30.14
C PRO A 161 -16.77 12.44 -30.80
N PHE A 162 -17.86 12.68 -30.08
CA PHE A 162 -18.82 13.74 -30.36
C PHE A 162 -18.44 15.05 -29.63
N GLU A 163 -19.06 16.16 -30.03
CA GLU A 163 -19.05 17.43 -29.28
C GLU A 163 -19.40 17.18 -27.80
N THR A 164 -18.91 18.03 -26.89
CA THR A 164 -19.20 17.92 -25.44
C THR A 164 -20.70 17.69 -25.23
N PRO A 165 -21.09 16.53 -24.66
CA PRO A 165 -22.50 16.17 -24.49
C PRO A 165 -23.22 17.24 -23.67
N THR A 166 -24.46 17.53 -24.01
CA THR A 166 -25.30 18.47 -23.24
C THR A 166 -26.51 17.73 -22.70
N ALA A 167 -26.69 17.76 -21.39
CA ALA A 167 -27.87 17.25 -20.72
C ALA A 167 -28.92 18.35 -20.61
N LYS A 168 -30.09 18.09 -21.19
CA LYS A 168 -31.28 18.93 -21.05
C LYS A 168 -31.99 18.60 -19.75
N HIS A 169 -32.57 19.62 -19.16
CA HIS A 169 -33.36 19.50 -17.93
C HIS A 169 -34.82 19.85 -18.16
N SER A 170 -35.73 19.03 -17.64
CA SER A 170 -37.16 19.30 -17.59
C SER A 170 -37.73 18.98 -16.21
N ASN A 171 -38.61 19.86 -15.72
CA ASN A 171 -39.40 19.64 -14.51
C ASN A 171 -40.87 19.57 -14.91
N GLU A 172 -41.44 18.36 -14.95
CA GLU A 172 -42.86 18.16 -15.18
C GLU A 172 -43.52 17.56 -13.93
N GLY A 173 -44.44 18.31 -13.31
CA GLY A 173 -45.18 17.83 -12.15
C GLY A 173 -44.34 17.58 -10.89
N GLY A 174 -43.15 18.18 -10.77
CA GLY A 174 -42.23 18.00 -9.64
C GLY A 174 -41.23 16.85 -9.82
N VAL A 175 -41.20 16.23 -11.00
CA VAL A 175 -40.21 15.20 -11.35
C VAL A 175 -39.08 15.86 -12.13
N GLU A 176 -37.90 15.92 -11.53
CA GLU A 176 -36.69 16.43 -12.19
C GLU A 176 -36.15 15.35 -13.14
N THR A 177 -36.26 15.58 -14.45
CA THR A 177 -35.80 14.64 -15.47
C THR A 177 -34.69 15.28 -16.27
N TYR A 178 -33.59 14.56 -16.39
CA TYR A 178 -32.46 14.93 -17.21
C TYR A 178 -32.35 13.96 -18.38
N SER A 179 -32.12 14.50 -19.57
CA SER A 179 -32.00 13.67 -20.77
C SER A 179 -30.83 14.13 -21.62
N ILE A 180 -30.18 13.16 -22.23
CA ILE A 180 -29.09 13.37 -23.17
C ILE A 180 -29.52 12.74 -24.50
N ASP A 181 -29.80 13.59 -25.49
CA ASP A 181 -30.25 13.20 -26.83
C ASP A 181 -29.07 12.96 -27.79
N GLY A 182 -29.28 12.16 -28.83
CA GLY A 182 -28.33 12.02 -29.95
C GLY A 182 -27.34 10.86 -29.81
N PHE A 183 -27.60 9.94 -28.89
CA PHE A 183 -26.77 8.77 -28.60
C PHE A 183 -27.51 7.46 -28.97
N THR A 184 -26.75 6.40 -29.19
CA THR A 184 -27.20 5.07 -29.60
C THR A 184 -27.46 4.14 -28.41
N GLU A 185 -28.11 2.99 -28.62
CA GLU A 185 -28.38 1.99 -27.55
C GLU A 185 -27.11 1.45 -26.87
N ASN A 186 -26.00 1.64 -27.55
CA ASN A 186 -24.71 1.16 -27.14
C ASN A 186 -24.08 2.19 -26.14
N ASP A 187 -24.49 3.47 -26.13
CA ASP A 187 -23.75 4.55 -25.43
C ASP A 187 -23.96 4.49 -23.91
N VAL A 188 -22.87 4.60 -23.14
CA VAL A 188 -22.92 4.57 -21.68
C VAL A 188 -23.06 5.99 -21.16
N ILE A 189 -24.25 6.32 -20.66
CA ILE A 189 -24.54 7.62 -20.06
C ILE A 189 -24.68 7.43 -18.56
N GLU A 190 -23.72 7.94 -17.80
CA GLU A 190 -23.70 7.82 -16.35
C GLU A 190 -24.12 9.14 -15.71
N TRP A 191 -24.98 9.07 -14.71
CA TRP A 191 -25.44 10.24 -13.96
C TRP A 191 -24.92 10.16 -12.54
N TYR A 192 -24.54 11.31 -12.00
CA TYR A 192 -23.92 11.43 -10.71
C TYR A 192 -24.68 12.46 -9.86
N LEU A 193 -24.79 12.18 -8.56
CA LEU A 193 -25.26 13.15 -7.56
C LEU A 193 -24.13 13.45 -6.59
N ASN A 194 -23.74 14.72 -6.47
CA ASN A 194 -22.62 15.17 -5.64
C ASN A 194 -21.30 14.40 -5.92
N GLY A 195 -21.09 13.95 -7.16
CA GLY A 195 -19.91 13.22 -7.60
C GLY A 195 -20.00 11.69 -7.49
N GLU A 196 -21.06 11.13 -6.91
CA GLU A 196 -21.27 9.67 -6.84
C GLU A 196 -22.18 9.19 -7.97
N LYS A 197 -21.80 8.13 -8.71
CA LYS A 197 -22.63 7.55 -9.78
C LYS A 197 -23.92 6.96 -9.20
N VAL A 198 -25.07 7.37 -9.72
CA VAL A 198 -26.40 6.94 -9.26
C VAL A 198 -27.25 6.23 -10.31
N TYR A 199 -27.01 6.48 -11.60
CA TYR A 199 -27.82 5.92 -12.67
C TYR A 199 -27.03 5.77 -13.97
N GLU A 200 -27.49 4.87 -14.84
CA GLU A 200 -26.97 4.66 -16.18
C GLU A 200 -28.12 4.57 -17.19
N GLY A 201 -28.12 5.43 -18.21
CA GLY A 201 -29.15 5.51 -19.25
C GLY A 201 -29.33 6.92 -19.81
N ALA A 202 -29.98 7.01 -20.98
CA ALA A 202 -30.14 8.29 -21.70
C ALA A 202 -31.10 9.29 -21.02
N GLU A 203 -32.02 8.80 -20.20
CA GLU A 203 -32.97 9.60 -19.45
C GLU A 203 -32.86 9.23 -17.96
N PHE A 204 -32.45 10.19 -17.15
CA PHE A 204 -32.33 10.08 -15.71
C PHE A 204 -33.43 10.86 -15.04
N VAL A 205 -34.34 10.13 -14.39
CA VAL A 205 -35.27 10.71 -13.44
C VAL A 205 -34.53 10.86 -12.10
N CYS A 206 -34.21 12.10 -11.75
CA CYS A 206 -33.48 12.41 -10.54
C CYS A 206 -34.40 12.33 -9.32
N ASP A 207 -34.34 11.20 -8.63
CA ASP A 207 -35.01 10.98 -7.34
C ASP A 207 -33.99 10.60 -6.25
N PRO A 208 -33.29 11.58 -5.64
CA PRO A 208 -32.28 11.30 -4.63
C PRO A 208 -32.85 10.45 -3.47
N PRO A 209 -32.11 9.52 -2.86
CA PRO A 209 -32.69 8.62 -1.85
C PRO A 209 -33.11 9.36 -0.56
N ASN A 210 -32.41 10.45 -0.23
CA ASN A 210 -32.61 11.20 1.01
C ASN A 210 -32.98 12.66 0.72
N ALA A 211 -33.58 13.33 1.69
CA ALA A 211 -33.77 14.77 1.62
C ALA A 211 -32.42 15.49 1.59
N GLY A 212 -32.33 16.57 0.80
CA GLY A 212 -31.11 17.36 0.71
C GLY A 212 -30.96 18.12 -0.60
N ARG A 213 -29.81 18.79 -0.72
CA ARG A 213 -29.39 19.53 -1.91
C ARG A 213 -28.37 18.68 -2.68
N TYR A 214 -28.60 18.51 -3.98
CA TYR A 214 -27.80 17.65 -4.83
C TYR A 214 -27.36 18.41 -6.07
N THR A 215 -26.12 18.17 -6.48
CA THR A 215 -25.60 18.59 -7.78
C THR A 215 -25.60 17.40 -8.72
N VAL A 216 -26.34 17.50 -9.81
CA VAL A 216 -26.40 16.54 -10.91
C VAL A 216 -25.26 16.83 -11.87
N SER A 217 -24.44 15.82 -12.13
CA SER A 217 -23.51 15.80 -13.26
C SER A 217 -23.73 14.53 -14.08
N ALA A 218 -23.25 14.51 -15.31
CA ALA A 218 -23.33 13.33 -16.15
C ALA A 218 -22.05 13.16 -16.94
N THR A 219 -21.73 11.92 -17.28
CA THR A 219 -20.73 11.61 -18.28
C THR A 219 -21.37 10.81 -19.40
N VAL A 220 -20.91 11.01 -20.63
CA VAL A 220 -21.24 10.13 -21.75
C VAL A 220 -19.95 9.49 -22.21
N ASN A 221 -19.87 8.18 -22.04
CA ASN A 221 -18.68 7.38 -22.32
C ASN A 221 -17.41 8.00 -21.70
N GLY A 222 -17.54 8.46 -20.44
CA GLY A 222 -16.48 9.09 -19.66
C GLY A 222 -16.11 10.53 -20.03
N ILE A 223 -16.86 11.21 -20.91
CA ILE A 223 -16.75 12.67 -21.09
C ILE A 223 -17.76 13.39 -20.21
N ASP A 224 -17.32 14.38 -19.43
CA ASP A 224 -18.22 15.27 -18.70
C ASP A 224 -19.20 15.99 -19.65
N ALA A 225 -20.49 15.79 -19.38
CA ALA A 225 -21.55 16.52 -20.04
C ALA A 225 -21.75 17.89 -19.37
N THR A 226 -22.13 18.89 -20.17
CA THR A 226 -22.68 20.14 -19.62
C THR A 226 -24.13 19.90 -19.21
N VAL A 227 -24.43 20.04 -17.92
CA VAL A 227 -25.78 19.81 -17.37
C VAL A 227 -26.53 21.13 -17.17
N GLU A 228 -27.69 21.27 -17.80
CA GLU A 228 -28.60 22.39 -17.55
C GLU A 228 -29.25 22.24 -16.16
N ASN A 229 -29.30 23.33 -15.37
CA ASN A 229 -29.88 23.34 -14.02
C ASN A 229 -29.42 22.15 -13.16
N PRO A 230 -28.12 22.05 -12.84
CA PRO A 230 -27.58 20.88 -12.15
C PRO A 230 -28.01 20.80 -10.68
N LEU A 231 -28.76 21.76 -10.13
CA LEU A 231 -29.10 21.77 -8.71
C LEU A 231 -30.50 21.22 -8.48
N VAL A 232 -30.60 20.12 -7.74
CA VAL A 232 -31.86 19.47 -7.33
C VAL A 232 -32.01 19.55 -5.82
N VAL A 233 -33.23 19.84 -5.37
CA VAL A 233 -33.61 19.84 -3.96
C VAL A 233 -34.67 18.77 -3.74
N LYS A 234 -34.36 17.76 -2.93
CA LYS A 234 -35.36 16.80 -2.46
C LYS A 234 -35.82 17.16 -1.06
N THR A 235 -37.12 17.41 -0.90
CA THR A 235 -37.70 17.70 0.40
C THR A 235 -37.95 16.44 1.22
N GLY A 236 -37.70 16.47 2.53
CA GLY A 236 -38.07 15.37 3.43
C GLY A 236 -37.29 15.35 4.74
N ALA A 237 -37.40 14.25 5.48
CA ALA A 237 -36.71 14.11 6.76
C ALA A 237 -35.23 13.74 6.56
N GLN A 238 -34.36 14.32 7.37
CA GLN A 238 -32.95 13.92 7.49
C GLN A 238 -32.71 13.31 8.87
N THR A 239 -31.83 12.30 8.92
CA THR A 239 -31.35 11.72 10.17
C THR A 239 -29.88 12.10 10.36
N VAL A 240 -29.56 12.69 11.51
CA VAL A 240 -28.19 13.00 11.91
C VAL A 240 -27.53 11.77 12.52
N THR A 241 -26.28 11.49 12.16
CA THR A 241 -25.49 10.35 12.66
C THR A 241 -24.20 10.79 13.35
N ASN A 242 -23.51 9.84 13.98
CA ASN A 242 -22.19 10.05 14.59
C ASN A 242 -22.09 11.24 15.55
N VAL A 243 -23.13 11.44 16.36
CA VAL A 243 -23.11 12.45 17.42
C VAL A 243 -21.99 12.11 18.41
N LYS A 244 -21.06 13.06 18.59
CA LYS A 244 -19.93 13.02 19.51
C LYS A 244 -20.00 14.20 20.47
N VAL A 245 -19.49 14.00 21.67
CA VAL A 245 -19.39 15.05 22.69
C VAL A 245 -17.98 15.02 23.28
N ASP A 246 -17.25 16.10 23.07
CA ASP A 246 -15.90 16.35 23.57
C ASP A 246 -15.98 17.49 24.59
N PHE A 247 -15.61 17.24 25.84
CA PHE A 247 -15.72 18.21 26.94
C PHE A 247 -14.39 18.48 27.64
N ASP A 248 -13.30 17.92 27.11
CA ASP A 248 -11.97 18.01 27.67
C ASP A 248 -11.01 18.77 26.73
N THR A 249 -10.96 18.43 25.44
CA THR A 249 -10.16 19.17 24.44
C THR A 249 -10.57 20.64 24.36
N TYR A 250 -11.86 20.91 24.47
CA TYR A 250 -12.44 22.26 24.33
C TYR A 250 -12.71 22.95 25.67
N TYR A 251 -12.28 22.37 26.80
CA TYR A 251 -12.52 22.96 28.14
C TYR A 251 -12.05 24.43 28.20
N PRO A 252 -12.83 25.37 28.74
CA PRO A 252 -14.05 25.20 29.56
C PRO A 252 -15.35 25.06 28.75
N ASN A 253 -15.29 24.67 27.48
CA ASN A 253 -16.45 24.35 26.65
C ASN A 253 -16.55 22.86 26.37
N VAL A 254 -17.70 22.47 25.84
CA VAL A 254 -18.06 21.16 25.34
C VAL A 254 -18.42 21.32 23.87
N LEU A 255 -17.67 20.67 23.00
CA LEU A 255 -17.96 20.54 21.59
C LEU A 255 -18.91 19.35 21.38
N ILE A 256 -20.03 19.61 20.73
CA ILE A 256 -20.93 18.59 20.21
C ILE A 256 -20.72 18.60 18.69
N SER A 257 -20.31 17.49 18.10
CA SER A 257 -20.12 17.34 16.65
C SER A 257 -20.91 16.14 16.12
N PHE A 258 -21.24 16.14 14.84
CA PHE A 258 -22.09 15.12 14.22
C PHE A 258 -21.98 15.18 12.70
N ASP A 259 -22.42 14.12 12.03
CA ASP A 259 -22.48 14.07 10.56
C ASP A 259 -23.87 14.51 10.08
N GLY A 260 -23.91 15.53 9.23
CA GLY A 260 -25.12 16.09 8.63
C GLY A 260 -24.79 16.92 7.38
N ASP A 261 -25.81 17.48 6.71
CA ASP A 261 -25.62 18.46 5.63
C ASP A 261 -24.89 19.72 6.17
N PRO A 262 -23.68 20.04 5.68
CA PRO A 262 -22.94 21.23 6.13
C PRO A 262 -23.68 22.55 5.87
N ASN A 263 -24.71 22.54 5.02
CA ASN A 263 -25.53 23.71 4.69
C ASN A 263 -26.85 23.76 5.47
N ALA A 264 -27.11 22.80 6.38
CA ALA A 264 -28.33 22.76 7.18
C ALA A 264 -28.14 23.39 8.57
N SER A 265 -29.26 23.71 9.20
CA SER A 265 -29.31 24.07 10.63
C SER A 265 -29.84 22.89 11.45
N TYR A 266 -29.52 22.86 12.73
CA TYR A 266 -29.78 21.72 13.61
C TYR A 266 -30.32 22.17 14.96
N ILE A 267 -31.18 21.34 15.56
CA ILE A 267 -31.57 21.42 16.96
C ILE A 267 -30.81 20.36 17.75
N ILE A 268 -29.97 20.82 18.68
CA ILE A 268 -29.26 19.97 19.62
C ILE A 268 -30.04 19.93 20.91
N ARG A 269 -30.41 18.73 21.35
CA ARG A 269 -31.14 18.49 22.59
C ARG A 269 -30.22 17.86 23.62
N LYS A 270 -30.10 18.54 24.76
CA LYS A 270 -29.45 18.04 25.98
C LYS A 270 -30.53 17.63 26.99
N THR A 271 -30.54 16.37 27.43
CA THR A 271 -31.43 15.87 28.49
C THR A 271 -30.64 15.29 29.67
N TYR A 272 -31.16 15.47 30.89
CA TYR A 272 -30.56 14.95 32.12
C TYR A 272 -31.63 14.91 33.23
N GLY A 273 -31.75 13.78 33.95
CA GLY A 273 -32.85 13.60 34.90
C GLY A 273 -34.21 13.77 34.24
N SER A 274 -35.00 14.78 34.67
CA SER A 274 -36.26 15.18 34.04
C SER A 274 -36.16 16.46 33.19
N SER A 275 -34.97 17.05 33.09
CA SER A 275 -34.70 18.32 32.43
C SER A 275 -34.33 18.14 30.96
N LYS A 276 -34.67 19.16 30.16
CA LYS A 276 -34.43 19.21 28.71
C LYS A 276 -34.10 20.64 28.28
N ASN A 277 -32.97 20.82 27.59
CA ASN A 277 -32.55 22.06 26.93
C ASN A 277 -32.35 21.83 25.43
N GLU A 278 -32.67 22.81 24.60
CA GLU A 278 -32.46 22.76 23.15
C GLU A 278 -31.67 23.99 22.67
N TYR A 279 -30.77 23.77 21.72
CA TYR A 279 -29.89 24.77 21.12
C TYR A 279 -29.95 24.69 19.59
N ILE A 280 -29.68 25.79 18.90
CA ILE A 280 -29.62 25.82 17.44
C ILE A 280 -28.15 25.89 17.00
N ALA A 281 -27.74 25.00 16.10
CA ALA A 281 -26.45 25.02 15.43
C ALA A 281 -26.66 25.27 13.93
N THR A 282 -25.80 26.06 13.30
CA THR A 282 -25.85 26.37 11.85
C THR A 282 -24.78 25.64 11.06
N THR A 283 -24.09 24.71 11.73
CA THR A 283 -22.99 23.90 11.21
C THR A 283 -23.08 22.53 11.87
N ASN A 284 -22.28 21.57 11.40
CA ASN A 284 -22.17 20.20 11.92
C ASN A 284 -21.50 20.09 13.30
N SER A 285 -21.48 21.21 14.04
CA SER A 285 -20.89 21.30 15.37
C SER A 285 -21.47 22.46 16.17
N PHE A 286 -21.37 22.36 17.50
CA PHE A 286 -21.85 23.37 18.44
C PHE A 286 -21.02 23.37 19.72
N LEU A 287 -20.63 24.55 20.18
CA LEU A 287 -19.93 24.75 21.44
C LEU A 287 -20.89 25.25 22.52
N ILE A 288 -20.83 24.63 23.69
CA ILE A 288 -21.57 25.03 24.91
C ILE A 288 -20.61 25.04 26.09
N SER A 289 -20.76 25.96 27.04
CA SER A 289 -19.87 25.99 28.20
C SER A 289 -20.00 24.71 29.05
N TYR A 290 -18.91 24.29 29.69
CA TYR A 290 -18.88 23.11 30.56
C TYR A 290 -19.90 23.22 31.70
N ASP A 291 -20.00 24.40 32.31
CA ASP A 291 -20.96 24.67 33.39
C ASP A 291 -22.40 24.64 32.87
N ASP A 292 -22.66 25.13 31.65
CA ASP A 292 -24.00 25.04 31.05
C ASP A 292 -24.33 23.62 30.62
N PHE A 293 -23.36 22.85 30.13
CA PHE A 293 -23.58 21.46 29.75
C PHE A 293 -23.86 20.62 31.00
N PHE A 294 -22.97 20.69 32.00
CA PHE A 294 -23.05 19.98 33.27
C PHE A 294 -23.73 20.79 34.38
N SER A 295 -24.83 21.44 34.04
CA SER A 295 -25.55 22.42 34.85
C SER A 295 -26.14 21.89 36.16
N ASP A 296 -26.34 20.58 36.31
CA ASP A 296 -26.84 19.96 37.54
C ASP A 296 -25.79 19.00 38.12
N SER A 297 -25.20 19.42 39.23
CA SER A 297 -24.14 18.66 39.89
C SER A 297 -24.63 17.38 40.58
N SER A 298 -25.95 17.23 40.80
CA SER A 298 -26.54 16.03 41.39
C SER A 298 -26.73 14.89 40.39
N VAL A 299 -26.65 15.19 39.09
CA VAL A 299 -26.84 14.21 38.01
C VAL A 299 -25.49 13.73 37.49
N SER A 300 -25.39 12.41 37.24
CA SER A 300 -24.19 11.76 36.72
C SER A 300 -24.25 11.45 35.23
N ASN A 301 -25.42 11.48 34.60
CA ASN A 301 -25.58 11.15 33.18
C ASN A 301 -26.36 12.25 32.44
N TYR A 302 -25.79 12.68 31.32
CA TYR A 302 -26.32 13.63 30.37
C TYR A 302 -26.47 12.92 29.04
N TYR A 303 -27.37 13.42 28.21
CA TYR A 303 -27.75 12.76 26.99
C TYR A 303 -27.88 13.82 25.90
N VAL A 304 -27.26 13.57 24.75
CA VAL A 304 -27.31 14.47 23.59
C VAL A 304 -28.00 13.75 22.44
N SER A 305 -28.92 14.44 21.79
CA SER A 305 -29.52 14.01 20.54
C SER A 305 -29.65 15.21 19.62
N VAL A 306 -29.46 15.01 18.32
CA VAL A 306 -29.45 16.09 17.34
C VAL A 306 -30.52 15.80 16.28
N LYS A 307 -31.26 16.81 15.85
CA LYS A 307 -32.11 16.72 14.66
C LYS A 307 -31.82 17.88 13.72
N THR A 308 -32.00 17.67 12.42
CA THR A 308 -32.03 18.77 11.46
C THR A 308 -33.21 19.69 11.77
N LEU A 309 -33.00 21.00 11.68
CA LEU A 309 -34.03 22.01 11.81
C LEU A 309 -34.84 22.03 10.51
N ASP A 310 -36.17 22.04 10.64
CA ASP A 310 -37.04 22.07 9.46
C ASP A 310 -36.88 23.41 8.71
N ASP A 311 -36.74 23.36 7.39
CA ASP A 311 -36.59 24.50 6.47
C ASP A 311 -37.27 24.19 5.11
N GLU A 312 -36.88 24.90 4.04
CA GLU A 312 -37.41 24.71 2.69
C GLU A 312 -37.02 23.34 2.07
N VAL A 313 -36.06 22.63 2.67
CA VAL A 313 -35.54 21.34 2.22
C VAL A 313 -35.87 20.23 3.22
N TYR A 314 -35.72 20.49 4.51
CA TYR A 314 -35.89 19.48 5.55
C TYR A 314 -37.23 19.63 6.25
N GLU A 315 -37.98 18.53 6.34
CA GLU A 315 -39.27 18.50 7.03
C GLU A 315 -39.41 17.23 7.89
N ASN A 316 -39.98 17.37 9.09
CA ASN A 316 -40.27 16.26 10.00
C ASN A 316 -39.03 15.44 10.41
N SER A 317 -37.85 16.08 10.45
CA SER A 317 -36.60 15.42 10.83
C SER A 317 -36.64 14.90 12.27
N GLN A 318 -36.16 13.69 12.48
CA GLN A 318 -36.17 13.02 13.79
C GLN A 318 -34.85 13.25 14.54
N TYR A 319 -34.90 13.09 15.86
CA TYR A 319 -33.68 13.08 16.66
C TYR A 319 -32.86 11.83 16.38
N SER A 320 -31.54 12.02 16.32
CA SER A 320 -30.53 10.96 16.30
C SER A 320 -30.71 10.00 17.49
N ALA A 321 -30.02 8.86 17.42
CA ALA A 321 -29.75 8.07 18.61
C ALA A 321 -29.10 8.95 19.70
N THR A 322 -29.45 8.65 20.95
CA THR A 322 -28.98 9.41 22.09
C THR A 322 -27.53 9.04 22.43
N TYR A 323 -26.64 10.03 22.44
CA TYR A 323 -25.29 9.90 22.94
C TYR A 323 -25.26 10.12 24.46
N SER A 324 -24.80 9.13 25.22
CA SER A 324 -24.73 9.19 26.69
C SER A 324 -23.39 9.77 27.13
N VAL A 325 -23.43 10.84 27.92
CA VAL A 325 -22.27 11.53 28.47
C VAL A 325 -22.31 11.42 29.99
N LYS A 326 -21.25 10.85 30.60
CA LYS A 326 -21.17 10.75 32.06
C LYS A 326 -20.49 11.98 32.63
N ARG A 327 -21.14 12.67 33.56
CA ARG A 327 -20.56 13.81 34.28
C ARG A 327 -19.35 13.34 35.10
N PRO A 328 -18.20 13.99 34.98
CA PRO A 328 -17.03 13.69 35.81
C PRO A 328 -17.31 14.03 37.28
N SER A 329 -17.24 13.05 38.19
CA SER A 329 -17.67 13.19 39.59
C SER A 329 -16.70 13.95 40.51
N SER A 330 -15.43 14.13 40.12
CA SER A 330 -14.40 14.76 40.98
C SER A 330 -13.21 15.37 40.21
N TYR A 331 -13.33 15.57 38.90
CA TYR A 331 -12.15 15.66 38.01
C TYR A 331 -12.01 17.00 37.26
N ALA A 332 -12.71 18.05 37.69
CA ALA A 332 -12.57 19.40 37.11
C ALA A 332 -11.10 19.89 37.06
N ASN A 333 -10.28 19.51 38.05
CA ASN A 333 -8.84 19.81 38.10
C ASN A 333 -8.01 19.10 37.01
N TYR A 334 -8.56 18.09 36.34
CA TYR A 334 -7.93 17.38 35.22
C TYR A 334 -8.40 17.93 33.88
N LEU A 335 -9.67 18.29 33.77
CA LEU A 335 -10.21 18.99 32.59
C LEU A 335 -9.58 20.39 32.41
N SER A 336 -9.21 21.06 33.51
CA SER A 336 -8.51 22.35 33.45
C SER A 336 -7.02 22.24 33.10
N LYS A 337 -6.47 21.03 32.96
CA LYS A 337 -5.07 20.81 32.58
C LYS A 337 -5.02 20.54 31.08
N THR A 338 -5.02 21.62 30.32
CA THR A 338 -4.83 21.59 28.87
C THR A 338 -3.58 22.41 28.55
N TYR A 339 -2.48 21.73 28.23
CA TYR A 339 -1.27 22.39 27.70
C TYR A 339 -0.93 21.77 26.34
N GLY A 340 -1.43 22.37 25.25
CA GLY A 340 -1.22 21.83 23.91
C GLY A 340 -1.90 20.48 23.73
N LEU A 341 -1.15 19.45 23.33
CA LEU A 341 -1.61 18.07 23.21
C LEU A 341 -1.68 17.33 24.57
N GLU A 342 -1.38 17.99 25.70
CA GLU A 342 -1.40 17.37 27.02
C GLU A 342 -2.79 17.46 27.67
N ASN A 343 -3.57 16.37 27.57
CA ASN A 343 -4.79 16.15 28.33
C ASN A 343 -4.63 14.90 29.21
N ALA A 344 -5.03 15.00 30.49
CA ALA A 344 -4.94 13.89 31.44
C ALA A 344 -6.27 13.15 31.62
N TYR A 345 -7.34 13.60 30.94
CA TYR A 345 -8.66 12.99 30.93
C TYR A 345 -8.82 12.21 29.61
N ILE A 346 -9.10 10.92 29.72
CA ILE A 346 -9.07 9.95 28.63
C ILE A 346 -10.49 9.44 28.40
N THR A 347 -11.05 9.75 27.24
CA THR A 347 -12.45 9.48 26.90
C THR A 347 -12.64 8.24 26.05
N SER A 348 -11.58 7.79 25.37
CA SER A 348 -11.54 6.60 24.53
C SER A 348 -10.15 5.92 24.56
N LYS A 349 -10.03 4.75 23.93
CA LYS A 349 -8.77 4.03 23.79
C LYS A 349 -7.83 4.76 22.83
N GLU A 350 -8.38 5.33 21.77
CA GLU A 350 -7.68 6.10 20.74
C GLU A 350 -7.10 7.39 21.34
N ASP A 351 -7.89 8.09 22.15
CA ASP A 351 -7.43 9.26 22.93
C ASP A 351 -6.29 8.88 23.88
N PHE A 352 -6.36 7.70 24.52
CA PHE A 352 -5.22 7.22 25.32
C PHE A 352 -3.95 7.04 24.49
N TYR A 353 -4.06 6.50 23.27
CA TYR A 353 -2.92 6.27 22.39
C TYR A 353 -2.28 7.58 21.97
N GLU A 354 -3.08 8.57 21.57
CA GLU A 354 -2.61 9.92 21.23
C GLU A 354 -1.90 10.58 22.42
N GLN A 355 -2.47 10.48 23.62
CA GLN A 355 -1.88 11.04 24.83
C GLN A 355 -0.60 10.30 25.27
N PHE A 356 -0.55 8.99 25.06
CA PHE A 356 0.65 8.19 25.32
C PHE A 356 1.76 8.52 24.30
N ASP A 357 1.42 8.65 23.02
CA ASP A 357 2.33 9.06 21.96
C ASP A 357 2.89 10.46 22.26
N HIS A 358 2.04 11.42 22.63
CA HIS A 358 2.49 12.74 23.03
C HIS A 358 3.42 12.71 24.24
N MET A 359 3.12 11.88 25.25
CA MET A 359 4.02 11.66 26.39
C MET A 359 5.39 11.12 25.94
N MET A 360 5.41 10.21 24.97
CA MET A 360 6.65 9.66 24.40
C MET A 360 7.40 10.67 23.53
N LEU A 361 6.69 11.51 22.77
CA LEU A 361 7.24 12.59 21.95
C LEU A 361 7.93 13.67 22.78
N THR A 362 7.28 14.09 23.86
CA THR A 362 7.75 15.17 24.73
C THR A 362 8.73 14.70 25.80
N ARG A 363 9.11 13.42 25.77
CA ARG A 363 10.01 12.86 26.76
C ARG A 363 11.36 13.59 26.78
N PRO A 364 11.94 13.82 27.96
CA PRO A 364 13.33 14.24 28.04
C PRO A 364 14.22 13.16 27.43
N GLN A 365 15.15 13.55 26.56
CA GLN A 365 16.16 12.62 26.07
C GLN A 365 17.07 12.18 27.22
N PRO A 366 17.48 10.90 27.28
CA PRO A 366 18.31 10.41 28.37
C PRO A 366 19.68 11.09 28.32
N THR A 367 20.08 11.70 29.43
CA THR A 367 21.41 12.32 29.60
C THR A 367 22.49 11.30 29.93
N THR A 368 22.10 10.05 30.24
CA THR A 368 23.02 8.93 30.53
C THR A 368 22.61 7.66 29.76
N THR A 369 21.73 6.83 30.32
CA THR A 369 21.36 5.51 29.77
C THR A 369 19.86 5.21 29.77
N GLU A 370 19.04 5.95 30.52
CA GLU A 370 17.59 5.72 30.64
C GLU A 370 16.89 7.02 31.08
N THR A 371 15.74 7.34 30.48
CA THR A 371 14.80 8.35 30.95
C THR A 371 13.63 7.65 31.61
N LYS A 372 13.22 8.10 32.80
CA LYS A 372 11.94 7.72 33.41
C LYS A 372 10.91 8.81 33.17
N LEU A 373 9.80 8.44 32.55
CA LEU A 373 8.57 9.23 32.47
C LEU A 373 7.56 8.68 33.47
N THR A 374 6.79 9.56 34.08
CA THR A 374 5.68 9.19 34.95
C THR A 374 4.55 10.16 34.72
N ARG A 375 3.39 9.62 34.32
CA ARG A 375 2.17 10.41 34.09
C ARG A 375 0.99 9.70 34.71
N GLN A 376 0.02 10.49 35.16
CA GLN A 376 -1.27 9.98 35.62
C GLN A 376 -2.32 10.24 34.56
N PHE A 377 -3.06 9.19 34.21
CA PHE A 377 -4.16 9.24 33.26
C PHE A 377 -5.48 8.92 33.97
N TYR A 378 -6.47 9.75 33.73
CA TYR A 378 -7.82 9.61 34.27
C TYR A 378 -8.73 9.11 33.17
N PHE A 379 -9.39 7.99 33.36
CA PHE A 379 -10.26 7.41 32.33
C PHE A 379 -11.72 7.72 32.62
N ALA A 380 -12.47 8.18 31.61
CA ALA A 380 -13.92 8.41 31.70
C ALA A 380 -14.71 7.09 31.77
N TYR A 381 -14.09 5.99 31.34
CA TYR A 381 -14.66 4.67 31.22
C TYR A 381 -13.90 3.64 32.07
N LYS A 382 -14.50 2.47 32.24
CA LYS A 382 -13.83 1.33 32.86
C LYS A 382 -12.95 0.66 31.80
N ILE A 383 -11.67 0.47 32.10
CA ILE A 383 -10.75 -0.26 31.21
C ILE A 383 -11.17 -1.72 31.16
N ASP A 384 -11.29 -2.26 29.95
CA ASP A 384 -11.45 -3.69 29.71
C ASP A 384 -10.07 -4.36 29.80
N GLY A 385 -9.94 -5.39 30.63
CA GLY A 385 -8.65 -6.01 30.93
C GLY A 385 -7.82 -5.21 31.94
N SER A 386 -6.49 -5.25 31.81
CA SER A 386 -5.59 -4.50 32.70
C SER A 386 -5.06 -3.23 32.04
N ILE A 387 -4.79 -2.20 32.85
CA ILE A 387 -4.11 -0.99 32.37
C ILE A 387 -2.75 -1.30 31.72
N ARG A 388 -2.09 -2.39 32.15
CA ARG A 388 -0.79 -2.77 31.60
C ARG A 388 -0.92 -3.26 30.16
N ASP A 389 -1.99 -3.97 29.83
CA ASP A 389 -2.26 -4.43 28.47
C ASP A 389 -2.50 -3.22 27.57
N LEU A 390 -3.39 -2.31 28.00
CA LEU A 390 -3.67 -1.06 27.29
C LEU A 390 -2.41 -0.20 27.07
N VAL A 391 -1.49 -0.16 28.04
CA VAL A 391 -0.21 0.57 27.91
C VAL A 391 0.75 -0.12 26.95
N ASN A 392 0.79 -1.46 26.90
CA ASN A 392 1.59 -2.16 25.90
C ASN A 392 1.03 -1.89 24.50
N GLU A 393 -0.29 -2.01 24.32
CA GLU A 393 -0.94 -1.76 23.02
C GLU A 393 -0.74 -0.30 22.57
N ALA A 394 -0.80 0.67 23.49
CA ALA A 394 -0.51 2.07 23.19
C ALA A 394 0.95 2.26 22.76
N PHE A 395 1.89 1.59 23.44
CA PHE A 395 3.30 1.67 23.08
C PHE A 395 3.58 1.09 21.69
N ASP A 396 3.00 -0.06 21.37
CA ASP A 396 3.11 -0.72 20.07
C ASP A 396 2.52 0.19 18.97
N ALA A 397 1.35 0.79 19.22
CA ALA A 397 0.71 1.75 18.31
C ALA A 397 1.53 3.04 18.07
N CYS A 398 2.41 3.44 18.99
CA CYS A 398 3.29 4.59 18.78
C CYS A 398 4.49 4.28 17.87
N GLY A 399 4.82 3.01 17.62
CA GLY A 399 5.90 2.62 16.71
C GLY A 399 7.31 3.07 17.13
N TYR A 400 7.54 3.33 18.43
CA TYR A 400 8.84 3.77 18.94
C TYR A 400 9.83 2.63 19.08
N THR A 401 10.99 2.79 18.43
CA THR A 401 12.13 1.89 18.63
C THR A 401 12.96 2.31 19.84
N GLY A 402 13.28 1.35 20.70
CA GLY A 402 14.15 1.56 21.84
C GLY A 402 14.14 0.38 22.79
N SER A 403 15.00 0.40 23.81
CA SER A 403 14.86 -0.53 24.93
C SER A 403 14.01 0.14 25.98
N TYR A 404 12.94 -0.52 26.40
CA TYR A 404 11.98 0.06 27.30
C TYR A 404 11.49 -0.91 28.36
N ARG A 405 10.93 -0.34 29.43
CA ARG A 405 10.13 -1.06 30.40
C ARG A 405 8.91 -0.21 30.71
N LEU A 406 7.74 -0.79 30.48
CA LEU A 406 6.45 -0.21 30.80
C LEU A 406 6.00 -0.72 32.17
N ASN A 407 5.48 0.18 32.98
CA ASN A 407 4.81 -0.16 34.23
C ASN A 407 3.55 0.67 34.35
N ALA A 408 2.46 0.04 34.79
CA ALA A 408 1.21 0.74 34.99
C ALA A 408 0.46 0.14 36.19
N TYR A 409 -0.01 0.99 37.09
CA TYR A 409 -0.62 0.57 38.36
C TYR A 409 -1.57 1.61 38.93
N GLY A 410 -2.25 1.23 40.01
CA GLY A 410 -3.21 2.08 40.71
C GLY A 410 -4.64 1.90 40.23
N SER A 411 -5.46 2.91 40.47
CA SER A 411 -6.89 2.94 40.15
C SER A 411 -7.26 4.37 39.79
N ASN A 412 -8.02 4.56 38.70
CA ASN A 412 -8.45 5.86 38.14
C ASN A 412 -8.30 7.07 39.10
N PRO A 413 -7.15 7.79 39.05
CA PRO A 413 -6.14 7.72 37.99
C PRO A 413 -5.26 6.49 37.99
N TYR A 414 -4.96 6.01 36.78
CA TYR A 414 -3.87 5.08 36.60
C TYR A 414 -2.55 5.84 36.50
N THR A 415 -1.52 5.34 37.16
CA THR A 415 -0.14 5.83 36.98
C THR A 415 0.52 4.98 35.93
N VAL A 416 1.07 5.62 34.91
CA VAL A 416 1.84 5.01 33.84
C VAL A 416 3.28 5.50 33.95
N GLU A 417 4.21 4.56 33.97
CA GLU A 417 5.64 4.80 33.99
C GLU A 417 6.29 4.17 32.77
N VAL A 418 7.06 4.99 32.04
CA VAL A 418 7.87 4.51 30.92
C VAL A 418 9.33 4.73 31.26
N TYR A 419 10.07 3.64 31.30
CA TYR A 419 11.52 3.66 31.35
C TYR A 419 12.00 3.47 29.93
N PHE A 420 12.67 4.48 29.36
CA PHE A 420 13.04 4.49 27.95
C PHE A 420 14.54 4.72 27.78
N LYS A 421 15.19 3.83 27.03
CA LYS A 421 16.60 3.93 26.66
C LYS A 421 16.69 4.17 25.16
N THR A 422 16.97 5.42 24.83
CA THR A 422 17.42 5.84 23.49
C THR A 422 18.76 6.55 23.64
N SER A 423 19.46 6.79 22.55
CA SER A 423 20.54 7.77 22.57
C SER A 423 20.44 8.61 21.31
N ASN A 424 20.48 9.94 21.48
CA ASN A 424 20.85 10.80 20.36
C ASN A 424 22.27 10.37 19.94
N VAL A 425 22.40 9.75 18.77
CA VAL A 425 23.69 9.38 18.25
C VAL A 425 24.28 10.63 17.60
N ALA A 426 24.81 11.53 18.45
CA ALA A 426 25.31 12.83 18.03
C ALA A 426 26.56 12.75 17.13
N GLU A 427 27.24 11.60 17.12
CA GLU A 427 28.46 11.40 16.35
C GLU A 427 28.31 10.24 15.37
N LEU A 428 28.52 10.54 14.09
CA LEU A 428 28.73 9.54 13.04
C LEU A 428 29.82 8.55 13.51
N PRO A 429 29.68 7.23 13.32
CA PRO A 429 30.83 6.36 13.39
C PRO A 429 31.89 6.94 12.44
N SER A 430 33.11 7.14 12.94
CA SER A 430 34.20 7.59 12.09
C SER A 430 34.28 6.67 10.88
N THR A 431 34.39 7.24 9.68
CA THR A 431 34.46 6.48 8.41
C THR A 431 35.58 5.43 8.39
N SER A 432 36.52 5.51 9.35
CA SER A 432 37.57 4.51 9.60
C SER A 432 37.07 3.18 10.16
N ASN A 433 35.85 3.10 10.70
CA ASN A 433 35.25 1.88 11.26
C ASN A 433 34.15 1.28 10.39
N ILE A 434 33.86 1.84 9.21
CA ILE A 434 33.04 1.16 8.21
C ILE A 434 33.88 -0.02 7.72
N PRO A 435 33.52 -1.27 7.99
CA PRO A 435 34.43 -2.37 7.74
C PRO A 435 34.73 -2.48 6.26
N SER A 436 36.02 -2.55 5.95
CA SER A 436 36.59 -2.77 4.61
C SER A 436 36.03 -4.01 3.89
N ALA A 437 35.23 -4.82 4.59
CA ALA A 437 34.62 -6.07 4.13
C ALA A 437 33.19 -5.91 3.56
N MET A 438 32.57 -4.73 3.66
CA MET A 438 31.31 -4.46 2.95
C MET A 438 31.68 -3.86 1.59
N HIS A 439 31.66 -4.70 0.56
CA HIS A 439 32.21 -4.39 -0.76
C HIS A 439 31.41 -3.28 -1.49
N PHE A 440 31.83 -2.03 -1.26
CA PHE A 440 31.44 -0.80 -1.96
C PHE A 440 31.81 -0.74 -3.46
N SER A 441 31.93 -1.87 -4.17
CA SER A 441 32.54 -1.83 -5.50
C SER A 441 31.62 -1.35 -6.61
N SER A 442 30.29 -1.56 -6.54
CA SER A 442 29.50 -1.35 -7.76
C SER A 442 27.98 -1.48 -7.59
N ASN A 443 27.21 -0.41 -7.82
CA ASN A 443 25.75 -0.50 -8.03
C ASN A 443 25.48 -0.97 -9.47
N MET A 444 24.42 -1.77 -9.66
CA MET A 444 24.08 -2.31 -10.98
C MET A 444 23.21 -1.44 -11.84
N ASN A 445 22.56 -0.49 -11.20
CA ASN A 445 22.03 0.72 -11.80
C ASN A 445 22.01 1.80 -10.73
N GLY A 446 22.54 2.97 -11.08
CA GLY A 446 21.69 4.14 -10.92
C GLY A 446 20.76 4.12 -12.12
N TYR A 447 19.46 3.86 -11.92
CA TYR A 447 18.50 4.51 -12.80
C TYR A 447 18.85 6.01 -12.76
N PRO A 448 18.57 6.81 -13.82
CA PRO A 448 18.37 8.21 -13.56
C PRO A 448 17.33 8.23 -12.44
N LEU A 449 17.80 8.53 -11.23
CA LEU A 449 16.97 9.11 -10.21
C LEU A 449 16.10 10.12 -10.96
N ALA A 450 14.82 10.24 -10.63
CA ALA A 450 14.01 11.36 -11.08
C ALA A 450 14.57 12.69 -10.50
N ILE A 451 15.86 12.98 -10.71
CA ILE A 451 16.72 13.99 -10.09
C ILE A 451 17.21 15.00 -11.11
N SER A 452 16.98 14.82 -12.41
CA SER A 452 17.16 15.94 -13.33
C SER A 452 15.89 16.77 -13.40
N ARG A 453 15.54 17.35 -12.26
CA ARG A 453 14.52 18.38 -12.17
C ARG A 453 15.15 19.47 -11.30
N GLU A 454 15.38 20.64 -11.91
CA GLU A 454 16.02 21.79 -11.24
C GLU A 454 15.04 22.32 -10.20
N GLY A 455 14.95 21.64 -9.06
CA GLY A 455 14.13 22.08 -7.95
C GLY A 455 14.64 23.42 -7.43
N SER A 456 13.74 24.39 -7.36
CA SER A 456 14.02 25.63 -6.64
C SER A 456 13.93 25.39 -5.13
N GLU A 457 14.59 26.22 -4.31
CA GLU A 457 14.34 26.27 -2.85
C GLU A 457 12.92 26.83 -2.56
N SER A 458 11.88 26.19 -3.11
CA SER A 458 10.50 26.57 -2.88
C SER A 458 10.02 26.06 -1.52
N SER A 459 8.98 26.72 -1.01
CA SER A 459 8.28 26.31 0.20
C SER A 459 7.75 24.90 0.03
N LEU A 460 8.03 24.00 0.97
CA LEU A 460 7.47 22.65 0.97
C LEU A 460 6.02 22.69 1.49
N PRO A 461 5.14 21.76 1.09
CA PRO A 461 3.76 21.70 1.59
C PRO A 461 3.65 21.65 3.12
N ILE A 462 4.63 21.03 3.78
CA ILE A 462 4.70 20.97 5.25
C ILE A 462 4.87 22.34 5.91
N ASP A 463 5.44 23.35 5.22
CA ASP A 463 5.70 24.69 5.78
C ASP A 463 4.42 25.47 6.11
N ALA A 464 3.30 25.09 5.46
CA ALA A 464 1.98 25.67 5.72
C ALA A 464 1.29 25.08 6.97
N LYS A 465 1.83 23.99 7.53
CA LYS A 465 1.26 23.32 8.70
C LYS A 465 1.64 24.01 10.02
N THR A 466 0.90 23.69 11.09
CA THR A 466 1.18 24.19 12.44
C THR A 466 2.58 23.80 12.88
N LYS A 467 3.37 24.78 13.34
CA LYS A 467 4.76 24.56 13.78
C LYS A 467 4.84 24.00 15.19
N ILE A 468 5.62 22.94 15.38
CA ILE A 468 5.88 22.31 16.69
C ILE A 468 7.39 22.26 16.94
N THR A 469 7.82 22.67 18.12
CA THR A 469 9.25 22.65 18.49
C THR A 469 9.77 21.22 18.63
N VAL A 470 10.86 20.92 17.94
CA VAL A 470 11.54 19.61 17.97
C VAL A 470 13.03 19.76 18.27
N SER A 471 13.68 18.69 18.75
CA SER A 471 15.09 18.68 19.16
C SER A 471 15.85 17.39 18.81
N ASN A 472 15.15 16.32 18.46
CA ASN A 472 15.73 15.02 18.08
C ASN A 472 15.01 14.44 16.85
N THR A 473 15.58 13.39 16.25
CA THR A 473 15.10 12.81 14.98
C THR A 473 13.77 12.06 15.11
N ASP A 474 13.52 11.40 16.23
CA ASP A 474 12.22 10.77 16.51
C ASP A 474 11.08 11.81 16.49
N GLN A 475 11.30 12.96 17.13
CA GLN A 475 10.34 14.07 17.08
C GLN A 475 10.17 14.63 15.67
N VAL A 476 11.25 14.68 14.87
CA VAL A 476 11.19 15.21 13.50
C VAL A 476 10.27 14.38 12.61
N TYR A 477 10.50 13.06 12.49
CA TYR A 477 9.68 12.24 11.60
C TYR A 477 8.24 12.15 12.12
N ARG A 478 8.06 11.93 13.43
CA ARG A 478 6.72 11.70 13.99
C ARG A 478 5.85 12.95 13.93
N MET A 479 6.42 14.16 14.12
CA MET A 479 5.65 15.39 13.93
C MET A 479 5.25 15.60 12.47
N ALA A 480 6.12 15.29 11.51
CA ALA A 480 5.78 15.37 10.09
C ALA A 480 4.66 14.37 9.73
N GLU A 481 4.76 13.13 10.22
CA GLU A 481 3.76 12.07 10.04
C GLU A 481 2.38 12.43 10.63
N LEU A 482 2.35 13.13 11.76
CA LEU A 482 1.13 13.66 12.37
C LEU A 482 0.62 14.95 11.71
N GLY A 483 1.23 15.40 10.60
CA GLY A 483 0.80 16.57 9.83
C GLY A 483 1.22 17.93 10.41
N TYR A 484 2.19 17.97 11.32
CA TYR A 484 2.77 19.21 11.86
C TYR A 484 4.07 19.59 11.16
N CYS A 485 4.37 20.88 11.10
CA CYS A 485 5.67 21.37 10.64
C CYS A 485 6.71 21.27 11.76
N PRO A 486 7.74 20.42 11.64
CA PRO A 486 8.78 20.34 12.66
C PRO A 486 9.62 21.63 12.66
N ASN A 487 9.70 22.30 13.81
CA ASN A 487 10.46 23.53 14.02
C ASN A 487 11.66 23.24 14.94
N PRO A 488 12.88 23.07 14.40
CA PRO A 488 14.00 22.59 15.20
C PRO A 488 14.52 23.64 16.17
N THR A 489 14.92 23.17 17.35
CA THR A 489 15.76 23.95 18.27
C THR A 489 17.12 24.17 17.63
N SER A 490 17.62 25.40 17.66
CA SER A 490 18.92 25.71 17.04
C SER A 490 20.07 24.94 17.69
N GLY A 491 20.99 24.44 16.88
CA GLY A 491 22.11 23.59 17.29
C GLY A 491 21.73 22.14 17.63
N SER A 492 20.44 21.77 17.49
CA SER A 492 19.99 20.40 17.75
C SER A 492 20.24 19.47 16.57
N VAL A 493 20.18 18.17 16.84
CA VAL A 493 20.25 17.15 15.78
C VAL A 493 19.08 17.29 14.79
N ALA A 494 17.91 17.69 15.29
CA ALA A 494 16.75 17.95 14.44
C ALA A 494 16.99 19.06 13.41
N GLU A 495 17.73 20.12 13.77
CA GLU A 495 18.06 21.21 12.85
C GLU A 495 18.87 20.71 11.65
N THR A 496 19.88 19.88 11.92
CA THR A 496 20.76 19.36 10.88
C THR A 496 20.03 18.36 9.98
N VAL A 497 19.23 17.45 10.55
CA VAL A 497 18.45 16.48 9.77
C VAL A 497 17.40 17.17 8.90
N LEU A 498 16.65 18.14 9.42
CA LEU A 498 15.66 18.88 8.63
C LEU A 498 16.30 19.67 7.50
N LYS A 499 17.47 20.28 7.74
CA LYS A 499 18.23 20.97 6.69
C LYS A 499 18.61 20.00 5.56
N ASN A 500 19.09 18.81 5.91
CA ASN A 500 19.50 17.81 4.91
C ASN A 500 18.28 17.25 4.16
N ALA A 501 17.17 16.95 4.85
CA ALA A 501 15.93 16.51 4.23
C ALA A 501 15.40 17.53 3.21
N ARG A 502 15.42 18.84 3.55
CA ARG A 502 15.06 19.91 2.61
C ARG A 502 15.97 19.96 1.39
N SER A 503 17.27 19.85 1.60
CA SER A 503 18.26 19.83 0.50
C SER A 503 18.10 18.62 -0.42
N VAL A 504 17.59 17.50 0.09
CA VAL A 504 17.27 16.32 -0.71
C VAL A 504 16.02 16.59 -1.54
N LEU A 505 14.94 17.04 -0.91
CA LEU A 505 13.68 17.31 -1.60
C LEU A 505 13.86 18.37 -2.70
N SER A 506 14.64 19.43 -2.46
CA SER A 506 14.93 20.44 -3.50
C SER A 506 15.67 19.92 -4.73
N VAL A 507 16.14 18.66 -4.72
CA VAL A 507 16.88 18.04 -5.83
C VAL A 507 16.08 16.89 -6.47
N ILE A 508 15.17 16.26 -5.72
CA ILE A 508 14.47 15.06 -6.17
C ILE A 508 12.99 15.30 -6.48
N ILE A 509 12.42 16.44 -6.07
CA ILE A 509 11.03 16.81 -6.37
C ILE A 509 10.92 18.20 -6.99
N ASP A 510 9.86 18.41 -7.76
CA ASP A 510 9.51 19.67 -8.43
C ASP A 510 8.06 20.06 -8.18
N GLU A 511 7.74 21.34 -8.39
CA GLU A 511 6.36 21.83 -8.42
C GLU A 511 5.58 21.16 -9.57
N GLY A 512 4.43 20.56 -9.25
CA GLY A 512 3.54 19.91 -10.21
C GLY A 512 3.72 18.40 -10.38
N MET A 513 4.63 17.76 -9.62
CA MET A 513 4.64 16.31 -9.50
C MET A 513 3.35 15.81 -8.81
N SER A 514 2.83 14.69 -9.30
CA SER A 514 1.77 13.91 -8.65
C SER A 514 2.27 13.22 -7.38
N ASP A 515 1.33 12.79 -6.52
CA ASP A 515 1.65 11.98 -5.33
C ASP A 515 2.48 10.74 -5.69
N TYR A 516 2.12 10.08 -6.80
CA TYR A 516 2.85 8.94 -7.36
C TYR A 516 4.31 9.29 -7.72
N GLU A 517 4.52 10.38 -8.47
CA GLU A 517 5.86 10.81 -8.88
C GLU A 517 6.74 11.18 -7.69
N ILE A 518 6.16 11.86 -6.68
CA ILE A 518 6.85 12.20 -5.43
C ILE A 518 7.22 10.93 -4.66
N ALA A 519 6.26 10.02 -4.44
CA ALA A 519 6.47 8.78 -3.72
C ALA A 519 7.55 7.91 -4.38
N LEU A 520 7.58 7.86 -5.72
CA LEU A 520 8.58 7.13 -6.50
C LEU A 520 9.97 7.78 -6.41
N ALA A 521 10.06 9.09 -6.58
CA ALA A 521 11.34 9.81 -6.52
C ALA A 521 12.02 9.64 -5.14
N ILE A 522 11.22 9.69 -4.07
CA ILE A 522 11.69 9.45 -2.71
C ILE A 522 12.09 7.98 -2.52
N TYR A 523 11.30 7.02 -3.04
CA TYR A 523 11.59 5.58 -2.94
C TYR A 523 12.93 5.24 -3.57
N ASP A 524 13.12 5.66 -4.82
CA ASP A 524 14.36 5.50 -5.57
C ASP A 524 15.55 6.18 -4.86
N TRP A 525 15.35 7.39 -4.34
CA TRP A 525 16.41 8.10 -3.64
C TRP A 525 16.84 7.39 -2.35
N VAL A 526 15.89 6.88 -1.56
CA VAL A 526 16.19 6.18 -0.31
C VAL A 526 16.99 4.91 -0.56
N MET A 527 16.56 4.07 -1.51
CA MET A 527 17.30 2.87 -1.90
C MET A 527 18.69 3.21 -2.45
N TYR A 528 18.80 4.24 -3.28
CA TYR A 528 20.09 4.66 -3.83
C TYR A 528 21.04 5.22 -2.76
N LYS A 529 20.50 5.95 -1.78
CA LYS A 529 21.30 6.61 -0.74
C LYS A 529 21.77 5.63 0.33
N ASN A 530 21.04 4.55 0.57
CA ASN A 530 21.27 3.63 1.67
C ASN A 530 21.96 2.33 1.23
N SER A 531 22.71 1.70 2.14
CA SER A 531 23.04 0.28 2.06
C SER A 531 22.64 -0.39 3.36
N TYR A 532 22.01 -1.56 3.28
CA TYR A 532 21.49 -2.22 4.47
C TYR A 532 22.60 -2.59 5.46
N ASN A 533 22.45 -2.13 6.71
CA ASN A 533 23.45 -2.38 7.74
C ASN A 533 23.27 -3.77 8.40
N ASN A 534 23.86 -4.79 7.80
CA ASN A 534 23.77 -6.17 8.33
C ASN A 534 24.53 -6.38 9.66
N GLU A 535 25.49 -5.52 10.02
CA GLU A 535 26.30 -5.71 11.23
C GLU A 535 25.49 -5.55 12.51
N VAL A 536 24.45 -4.71 12.47
CA VAL A 536 23.60 -4.47 13.64
C VAL A 536 22.76 -5.68 14.03
N LEU A 537 22.55 -6.64 13.12
CA LEU A 537 21.80 -7.87 13.37
C LEU A 537 22.44 -8.76 14.44
N THR A 538 23.75 -8.58 14.68
CA THR A 538 24.51 -9.33 15.69
C THR A 538 24.67 -8.58 17.03
N LEU A 539 24.18 -7.34 17.10
CA LEU A 539 24.31 -6.53 18.31
C LEU A 539 23.34 -6.99 19.39
N THR A 540 23.77 -6.85 20.65
CA THR A 540 22.85 -6.92 21.78
C THR A 540 21.87 -5.74 21.70
N THR A 541 20.65 -5.90 22.22
CA THR A 541 19.64 -4.82 22.24
C THR A 541 20.21 -3.52 22.82
N GLU A 542 21.02 -3.59 23.89
CA GLU A 542 21.65 -2.41 24.49
C GLU A 542 22.58 -1.64 23.54
N ARG A 543 23.26 -2.34 22.62
CA ARG A 543 24.12 -1.73 21.62
C ARG A 543 23.34 -1.28 20.38
N ALA A 544 22.35 -2.07 19.96
CA ALA A 544 21.49 -1.76 18.82
C ALA A 544 20.73 -0.45 19.01
N VAL A 545 20.13 -0.22 20.19
CA VAL A 545 19.38 1.01 20.48
C VAL A 545 20.23 2.28 20.50
N LYS A 546 21.57 2.14 20.50
CA LYS A 546 22.51 3.26 20.43
C LYS A 546 23.15 3.40 19.04
N HIS A 547 22.75 2.59 18.08
CA HIS A 547 23.33 2.57 16.76
C HIS A 547 22.54 3.48 15.81
N PRO A 548 23.19 4.36 15.01
CA PRO A 548 22.50 5.32 14.16
C PRO A 548 21.67 4.66 13.06
N ALA A 549 21.94 3.39 12.73
CA ALA A 549 21.22 2.64 11.70
C ALA A 549 19.70 2.50 11.93
N PHE A 550 19.22 2.68 13.17
CA PHE A 550 17.80 2.60 13.53
C PHE A 550 17.09 3.96 13.50
N TYR A 551 17.80 5.04 13.17
CA TYR A 551 17.28 6.41 13.24
C TYR A 551 17.55 7.17 11.93
N LEU A 552 16.97 8.36 11.78
CA LEU A 552 17.16 9.20 10.59
C LEU A 552 18.64 9.53 10.33
N GLU A 553 19.46 9.61 11.38
CA GLU A 553 20.90 9.85 11.31
C GLU A 553 21.62 8.82 10.44
N GLY A 554 21.14 7.58 10.42
CA GLY A 554 21.68 6.50 9.60
C GLY A 554 21.72 6.84 8.11
N ILE A 555 20.77 7.66 7.63
CA ILE A 555 20.70 8.11 6.22
C ILE A 555 21.07 9.60 6.11
N MET A 556 20.44 10.45 6.92
CA MET A 556 20.47 11.92 6.78
C MET A 556 21.77 12.58 7.23
N TYR A 557 22.60 11.94 8.06
CA TYR A 557 23.92 12.49 8.45
C TYR A 557 25.08 11.97 7.63
N SER A 558 24.85 10.91 6.87
CA SER A 558 25.90 10.36 6.07
C SER A 558 26.24 11.30 4.91
N GLY A 559 27.47 11.83 4.91
CA GLY A 559 27.94 12.64 3.79
C GLY A 559 27.78 11.85 2.49
N SER A 560 28.41 10.69 2.45
CA SER A 560 28.49 9.86 1.25
C SER A 560 27.32 8.87 1.09
N TYR A 561 27.03 8.01 2.07
CA TYR A 561 25.97 6.96 2.01
C TYR A 561 25.36 6.65 3.36
N GLY A 562 24.06 6.40 3.35
CA GLY A 562 23.33 5.91 4.50
C GLY A 562 23.67 4.47 4.83
N PHE A 563 23.70 4.16 6.13
CA PHE A 563 23.81 2.80 6.65
C PHE A 563 22.73 2.58 7.69
N ALA A 564 21.51 2.45 7.22
CA ALA A 564 20.33 2.16 8.03
C ALA A 564 19.83 0.74 7.82
N VAL A 565 19.06 0.28 8.80
CA VAL A 565 18.18 -0.89 8.67
C VAL A 565 16.74 -0.44 8.45
N CYS A 566 15.81 -1.38 8.35
CA CYS A 566 14.40 -1.15 8.04
C CYS A 566 13.77 -0.01 8.85
N ASP A 567 14.14 0.13 10.11
CA ASP A 567 13.68 1.22 10.98
C ASP A 567 14.13 2.62 10.53
N GLY A 568 15.42 2.82 10.28
CA GLY A 568 15.93 4.11 9.80
C GLY A 568 15.48 4.43 8.37
N ILE A 569 15.33 3.40 7.52
CA ILE A 569 14.85 3.51 6.13
C ILE A 569 13.40 4.01 6.12
N SER A 570 12.50 3.33 6.83
CA SER A 570 11.07 3.68 6.82
C SER A 570 10.74 5.00 7.53
N LYS A 571 11.50 5.39 8.57
CA LYS A 571 11.42 6.74 9.16
C LYS A 571 11.83 7.82 8.15
N THR A 572 12.87 7.55 7.35
CA THR A 572 13.36 8.48 6.34
C THR A 572 12.36 8.65 5.20
N TYR A 573 11.78 7.54 4.71
CA TYR A 573 10.74 7.57 3.70
C TYR A 573 9.49 8.33 4.18
N SER A 574 9.01 8.04 5.40
CA SER A 574 7.88 8.76 6.02
C SER A 574 8.16 10.26 6.15
N LEU A 575 9.32 10.66 6.67
CA LEU A 575 9.68 12.07 6.82
C LEU A 575 9.66 12.79 5.47
N LEU A 576 10.32 12.24 4.44
CA LEU A 576 10.44 12.89 3.14
C LEU A 576 9.08 13.02 2.45
N CYS A 577 8.25 11.97 2.47
CA CYS A 577 6.91 12.01 1.87
C CYS A 577 6.02 13.07 2.54
N ASN A 578 5.94 13.06 3.87
CA ASN A 578 5.10 14.02 4.60
C ASN A 578 5.61 15.46 4.43
N MET A 579 6.93 15.67 4.38
CA MET A 579 7.51 16.98 4.05
C MET A 579 7.09 17.46 2.66
N ALA A 580 7.04 16.54 1.68
CA ALA A 580 6.61 16.78 0.31
C ALA A 580 5.08 16.83 0.13
N GLY A 581 4.29 16.65 1.19
CA GLY A 581 2.83 16.73 1.15
C GLY A 581 2.11 15.42 0.82
N VAL A 582 2.83 14.31 0.67
CA VAL A 582 2.26 12.98 0.46
C VAL A 582 2.11 12.28 1.81
N GLU A 583 0.88 12.01 2.23
CA GLU A 583 0.59 11.37 3.52
C GLU A 583 1.27 9.99 3.57
N CYS A 584 2.14 9.78 4.56
CA CYS A 584 2.88 8.54 4.72
C CYS A 584 2.97 8.17 6.19
N LEU A 585 2.77 6.90 6.50
CA LEU A 585 2.89 6.33 7.83
C LEU A 585 4.03 5.32 7.85
N ARG A 586 4.78 5.29 8.93
CA ARG A 586 5.64 4.16 9.29
C ARG A 586 4.77 3.03 9.86
N VAL A 587 5.03 1.81 9.42
CA VAL A 587 4.38 0.59 9.91
C VAL A 587 5.43 -0.30 10.57
N VAL A 588 5.06 -0.87 11.72
CA VAL A 588 5.89 -1.84 12.46
C VAL A 588 5.17 -3.18 12.50
N GLY A 589 5.94 -4.26 12.49
CA GLY A 589 5.40 -5.60 12.53
C GLY A 589 6.48 -6.66 12.41
N GLU A 590 6.10 -7.78 11.81
CA GLU A 590 7.00 -8.88 11.48
C GLU A 590 7.03 -9.07 9.96
N ALA A 591 8.19 -9.42 9.44
CA ALA A 591 8.33 -9.88 8.07
C ALA A 591 9.24 -11.11 8.00
N GLY A 592 9.01 -11.97 7.03
CA GLY A 592 9.71 -13.24 6.94
C GLY A 592 9.65 -13.90 5.58
N GLN A 593 10.68 -14.71 5.31
CA GLN A 593 10.78 -15.53 4.10
C GLN A 593 11.24 -16.93 4.49
N ASN A 594 10.78 -17.95 3.76
CA ASN A 594 11.18 -19.36 3.98
C ASN A 594 10.96 -19.85 5.42
N GLY A 595 9.90 -19.37 6.08
CA GLY A 595 9.53 -19.73 7.45
C GLY A 595 10.32 -19.03 8.56
N ALA A 596 11.26 -18.13 8.23
CA ALA A 596 11.99 -17.32 9.19
C ALA A 596 11.37 -15.91 9.28
N TRP A 597 10.74 -15.61 10.42
CA TRP A 597 10.12 -14.31 10.70
C TRP A 597 10.97 -13.50 11.70
N GLY A 598 11.01 -12.19 11.50
CA GLY A 598 11.68 -11.25 12.40
C GLY A 598 10.97 -9.90 12.43
N GLY A 599 11.26 -9.11 13.46
CA GLY A 599 10.74 -7.74 13.55
C GLY A 599 11.20 -6.91 12.36
N HIS A 600 10.26 -6.21 11.73
CA HIS A 600 10.48 -5.42 10.52
C HIS A 600 9.71 -4.12 10.56
N ALA A 601 10.08 -3.19 9.68
CA ALA A 601 9.35 -1.96 9.54
C ALA A 601 9.39 -1.43 8.10
N TRP A 602 8.24 -0.97 7.65
CA TRP A 602 7.99 -0.49 6.29
C TRP A 602 7.07 0.74 6.36
N ASN A 603 6.43 1.11 5.24
CA ASN A 603 5.56 2.27 5.16
C ASN A 603 4.21 1.93 4.54
N LYS A 604 3.21 2.75 4.87
CA LYS A 604 2.02 2.94 4.06
C LYS A 604 1.97 4.37 3.56
N VAL A 605 1.80 4.56 2.27
CA VAL A 605 1.74 5.88 1.63
C VAL A 605 0.40 6.04 0.91
N LYS A 606 -0.15 7.24 0.97
CA LYS A 606 -1.40 7.56 0.31
C LYS A 606 -1.11 8.20 -1.05
N VAL A 607 -1.51 7.53 -2.12
CA VAL A 607 -1.34 7.96 -3.51
C VAL A 607 -2.71 7.97 -4.16
N ASP A 608 -3.07 9.07 -4.83
CA ASP A 608 -4.36 9.22 -5.51
C ASP A 608 -5.56 8.88 -4.59
N GLY A 609 -5.48 9.36 -3.34
CA GLY A 609 -6.51 9.16 -2.31
C GLY A 609 -6.52 7.79 -1.62
N ASN A 610 -5.73 6.83 -2.09
CA ASN A 610 -5.73 5.45 -1.61
C ASN A 610 -4.42 5.07 -0.91
N TRP A 611 -4.50 4.23 0.12
CA TRP A 611 -3.32 3.77 0.84
C TRP A 611 -2.67 2.56 0.16
N TYR A 612 -1.34 2.54 0.10
CA TYR A 612 -0.55 1.44 -0.42
C TYR A 612 0.64 1.15 0.49
N VAL A 613 1.08 -0.10 0.51
CA VAL A 613 2.30 -0.53 1.17
C VAL A 613 3.51 -0.14 0.32
N VAL A 614 4.54 0.36 1.00
CA VAL A 614 5.87 0.59 0.44
C VAL A 614 6.91 0.00 1.39
N ASP A 615 7.74 -0.91 0.88
CA ASP A 615 8.93 -1.39 1.59
C ASP A 615 10.20 -1.12 0.78
N ALA A 616 10.91 -0.04 1.14
CA ALA A 616 12.18 0.32 0.54
C ALA A 616 13.35 -0.56 1.01
N THR A 617 13.16 -1.33 2.09
CA THR A 617 14.17 -2.26 2.59
C THR A 617 14.20 -3.50 1.72
N TRP A 618 13.05 -4.11 1.45
CA TRP A 618 12.97 -5.31 0.62
C TRP A 618 13.03 -5.00 -0.89
N GLY A 619 12.86 -3.73 -1.27
CA GLY A 619 13.22 -3.24 -2.59
C GLY A 619 14.74 -3.06 -2.80
N ASP A 620 15.52 -2.89 -1.73
CA ASP A 620 16.99 -2.79 -1.79
C ASP A 620 17.62 -4.20 -1.79
N VAL A 621 17.90 -4.72 -2.99
CA VAL A 621 18.36 -6.10 -3.18
C VAL A 621 19.85 -6.15 -3.51
N SER A 622 20.57 -7.02 -2.81
CA SER A 622 21.98 -7.30 -3.06
C SER A 622 22.19 -8.53 -3.91
N MET A 623 23.08 -8.44 -4.90
CA MET A 623 23.37 -9.54 -5.82
C MET A 623 24.87 -9.80 -5.97
N GLY A 624 25.25 -11.08 -5.85
CA GLY A 624 26.61 -11.55 -6.07
C GLY A 624 26.87 -11.93 -7.54
N ILE A 625 27.86 -11.30 -8.17
CA ILE A 625 28.37 -11.69 -9.50
C ILE A 625 29.75 -12.33 -9.36
N SER A 626 29.80 -13.63 -9.60
CA SER A 626 31.06 -14.40 -9.60
C SER A 626 31.72 -14.44 -10.98
N TYR A 627 33.03 -14.20 -11.01
CA TYR A 627 33.87 -14.34 -12.20
C TYR A 627 35.17 -15.08 -11.90
N LYS A 628 35.70 -15.73 -12.93
CA LYS A 628 37.02 -16.36 -12.88
C LYS A 628 38.09 -15.35 -13.28
N SER A 629 39.15 -15.27 -12.48
CA SER A 629 40.35 -14.46 -12.74
C SER A 629 41.59 -15.37 -12.68
N GLY A 630 42.57 -15.12 -13.55
CA GLY A 630 43.79 -15.92 -13.66
C GLY A 630 43.94 -16.65 -15.00
N SER A 631 44.91 -17.56 -15.07
CA SER A 631 45.16 -18.35 -16.29
C SER A 631 44.28 -19.61 -16.31
N TYR A 632 44.10 -20.23 -17.47
CA TYR A 632 43.31 -21.48 -17.60
C TYR A 632 43.77 -22.59 -16.61
N TRP A 633 45.06 -22.62 -16.28
CA TRP A 633 45.69 -23.60 -15.40
C TRP A 633 45.72 -23.18 -13.92
N ASN A 634 45.38 -21.93 -13.62
CA ASN A 634 45.36 -21.37 -12.27
C ASN A 634 44.34 -20.21 -12.23
N SER A 635 43.07 -20.55 -12.04
CA SER A 635 41.96 -19.60 -11.94
C SER A 635 41.42 -19.54 -10.50
N SER A 636 41.23 -18.33 -9.98
CA SER A 636 40.48 -18.07 -8.75
C SER A 636 39.11 -17.51 -9.10
N THR A 637 38.09 -17.87 -8.32
CA THR A 637 36.76 -17.23 -8.40
C THR A 637 36.74 -16.02 -7.48
N TYR A 638 36.24 -14.90 -7.97
CA TYR A 638 35.97 -13.69 -7.20
C TYR A 638 34.50 -13.34 -7.35
N THR A 639 33.86 -12.85 -6.29
CA THR A 639 32.48 -12.36 -6.32
C THR A 639 32.48 -10.88 -5.98
N ASP A 640 31.99 -10.06 -6.91
CA ASP A 640 31.60 -8.67 -6.63
C ASP A 640 30.13 -8.65 -6.24
N TYR A 641 29.77 -7.86 -5.23
CA TYR A 641 28.36 -7.64 -4.86
C TYR A 641 27.86 -6.31 -5.43
N TYR A 642 26.62 -6.30 -5.87
CA TYR A 642 25.96 -5.14 -6.46
C TYR A 642 24.59 -4.92 -5.84
N GLU A 643 24.30 -3.68 -5.46
CA GLU A 643 22.96 -3.29 -5.00
C GLU A 643 22.06 -2.92 -6.19
N MET A 644 20.78 -3.23 -6.05
CA MET A 644 19.71 -3.08 -7.04
C MET A 644 18.43 -2.63 -6.35
N GLY A 645 17.93 -1.44 -6.70
CA GLY A 645 16.60 -1.00 -6.29
C GLY A 645 15.53 -1.64 -7.17
N MET A 646 14.68 -2.47 -6.57
CA MET A 646 13.53 -3.14 -7.20
C MET A 646 12.22 -2.50 -6.76
N HIS A 647 11.22 -2.49 -7.65
CA HIS A 647 9.91 -1.89 -7.40
C HIS A 647 8.82 -2.90 -7.03
N ASN A 648 9.19 -4.15 -6.72
CA ASN A 648 8.26 -5.22 -6.38
C ASN A 648 7.57 -5.05 -5.01
N TYR A 649 8.07 -4.15 -4.16
CA TYR A 649 7.42 -3.74 -2.90
C TYR A 649 7.03 -2.25 -2.90
N PHE A 650 6.89 -1.65 -4.08
CA PHE A 650 6.47 -0.25 -4.25
C PHE A 650 4.99 -0.17 -4.63
N LEU A 651 4.19 0.51 -3.80
CA LEU A 651 2.75 0.73 -3.97
C LEU A 651 1.92 -0.56 -4.12
N VAL A 652 2.23 -1.55 -3.28
CA VAL A 652 1.52 -2.83 -3.21
C VAL A 652 0.40 -2.81 -2.16
N THR A 653 -0.36 -3.89 -2.03
CA THR A 653 -1.46 -3.97 -1.05
C THR A 653 -1.13 -4.89 0.12
N ASP A 654 -1.88 -4.76 1.20
CA ASP A 654 -1.85 -5.69 2.34
C ASP A 654 -2.06 -7.13 1.87
N ALA A 655 -2.95 -7.34 0.89
CA ALA A 655 -3.21 -8.65 0.32
C ALA A 655 -2.00 -9.21 -0.46
N PHE A 656 -1.21 -8.35 -1.11
CA PHE A 656 -0.01 -8.75 -1.84
C PHE A 656 1.11 -9.21 -0.90
N ILE A 657 1.33 -8.51 0.21
CA ILE A 657 2.42 -8.82 1.16
C ILE A 657 2.03 -9.75 2.30
N LYS A 658 0.76 -10.17 2.41
CA LYS A 658 0.24 -10.91 3.60
C LYS A 658 1.03 -12.17 3.96
N ASP A 659 1.64 -12.83 2.98
CA ASP A 659 2.32 -14.11 3.17
C ASP A 659 3.71 -13.94 3.79
N ASN A 660 4.27 -12.73 3.72
CA ASN A 660 5.62 -12.41 4.18
C ASN A 660 5.70 -11.16 5.07
N HIS A 661 4.59 -10.47 5.33
CA HIS A 661 4.47 -9.33 6.22
C HIS A 661 3.23 -9.42 7.10
N LYS A 662 3.37 -8.99 8.35
CA LYS A 662 2.29 -8.95 9.33
C LYS A 662 2.41 -7.72 10.22
N GLU A 663 1.42 -6.86 10.18
CA GLU A 663 1.32 -5.68 11.06
C GLU A 663 1.19 -6.10 12.53
N ASP A 664 1.77 -5.32 13.44
CA ASP A 664 1.65 -5.54 14.89
C ASP A 664 0.34 -5.00 15.48
N SER A 665 -0.38 -4.16 14.73
CA SER A 665 -1.55 -3.43 15.21
C SER A 665 -2.56 -3.19 14.10
N ASP A 666 -3.85 -3.20 14.45
CA ASP A 666 -4.95 -2.90 13.52
C ASP A 666 -5.21 -1.39 13.32
N VAL A 667 -4.38 -0.52 13.91
CA VAL A 667 -4.52 0.94 13.82
C VAL A 667 -4.09 1.51 12.47
N TYR A 668 -3.32 0.76 11.67
CA TYR A 668 -2.87 1.23 10.36
C TYR A 668 -4.01 1.25 9.34
N PRO A 669 -4.04 2.23 8.43
CA PRO A 669 -5.07 2.29 7.40
C PRO A 669 -4.99 1.06 6.50
N LYS A 670 -6.14 0.51 6.12
CA LYS A 670 -6.20 -0.58 5.15
C LYS A 670 -5.85 -0.05 3.77
N THR A 671 -5.05 -0.82 3.04
CA THR A 671 -4.66 -0.48 1.68
C THR A 671 -5.82 -0.61 0.69
N ALA A 672 -5.63 -0.04 -0.51
CA ALA A 672 -6.49 -0.30 -1.65
C ALA A 672 -6.67 -1.82 -1.87
N PRO A 673 -7.81 -2.25 -2.42
CA PRO A 673 -8.03 -3.67 -2.69
C PRO A 673 -7.10 -4.23 -3.76
N ILE A 674 -6.52 -3.37 -4.62
CA ILE A 674 -5.66 -3.73 -5.76
C ILE A 674 -4.35 -2.93 -5.76
N PRO A 675 -3.22 -3.51 -6.20
CA PRO A 675 -1.94 -2.78 -6.26
C PRO A 675 -1.96 -1.64 -7.28
N TYR A 676 -1.15 -0.62 -7.04
CA TYR A 676 -0.89 0.41 -8.04
C TYR A 676 0.00 -0.17 -9.14
N ASN A 677 -0.39 -0.08 -10.41
CA ASN A 677 0.45 -0.58 -11.51
C ASN A 677 1.57 0.40 -11.85
N HIS A 678 2.60 0.41 -11.00
CA HIS A 678 3.82 1.20 -11.19
C HIS A 678 4.46 0.92 -12.56
N TYR A 679 4.58 -0.35 -12.94
CA TYR A 679 5.28 -0.72 -14.16
C TYR A 679 4.60 -0.22 -15.44
N ALA A 680 3.25 -0.12 -15.46
CA ALA A 680 2.53 0.47 -16.59
C ALA A 680 2.85 1.95 -16.82
N LYS A 681 3.36 2.67 -15.80
CA LYS A 681 3.82 4.05 -15.94
C LYS A 681 5.30 4.16 -16.33
N ARG A 682 6.02 3.04 -16.46
CA ARG A 682 7.47 3.03 -16.73
C ARG A 682 7.77 3.07 -18.23
N THR A 683 8.63 4.02 -18.59
CA THR A 683 9.21 4.12 -19.92
C THR A 683 10.73 4.22 -19.83
N MET A 684 11.41 3.94 -20.94
CA MET A 684 12.84 4.08 -21.10
C MET A 684 13.16 5.00 -22.27
N GLN A 685 13.93 6.04 -22.00
CA GLN A 685 14.48 6.90 -23.06
C GLN A 685 15.57 6.15 -23.82
N SER A 686 15.49 6.14 -25.16
CA SER A 686 16.48 5.53 -26.04
C SER A 686 16.74 6.44 -27.24
N GLY A 687 17.75 7.31 -27.11
CA GLY A 687 17.98 8.39 -28.08
C GLY A 687 16.84 9.41 -28.03
N GLU A 688 16.21 9.69 -29.18
CA GLU A 688 15.00 10.53 -29.27
C GLU A 688 13.70 9.76 -29.02
N ASN A 689 13.76 8.43 -28.88
CA ASN A 689 12.57 7.58 -28.71
C ASN A 689 12.30 7.31 -27.23
N VAL A 690 11.01 7.13 -26.90
CA VAL A 690 10.53 6.64 -25.62
C VAL A 690 9.96 5.24 -25.85
N VAL A 691 10.35 4.27 -25.02
CA VAL A 691 9.91 2.88 -25.13
C VAL A 691 9.22 2.46 -23.83
N ASP A 692 8.02 1.91 -23.94
CA ASP A 692 7.28 1.39 -22.79
C ASP A 692 7.98 0.17 -22.21
N MET A 693 8.18 0.17 -20.90
CA MET A 693 8.79 -0.93 -20.14
C MET A 693 7.72 -1.82 -19.48
N TYR A 694 6.54 -1.87 -20.12
CA TYR A 694 5.44 -2.74 -19.75
C TYR A 694 4.93 -3.49 -20.98
N VAL A 695 4.84 -4.81 -20.87
CA VAL A 695 4.35 -5.68 -21.94
C VAL A 695 3.05 -6.37 -21.53
N ASN A 696 2.06 -6.28 -22.40
CA ASN A 696 0.76 -6.90 -22.21
C ASN A 696 0.28 -7.64 -23.46
N GLU A 697 1.02 -7.50 -24.55
CA GLU A 697 0.84 -8.21 -25.78
C GLU A 697 1.11 -9.72 -25.60
N THR A 698 0.58 -10.52 -26.52
CA THR A 698 0.84 -11.95 -26.59
C THR A 698 1.32 -12.35 -28.00
N GLY A 699 1.71 -13.61 -28.19
CA GLY A 699 2.04 -14.13 -29.52
C GLY A 699 3.18 -13.39 -30.23
N GLU A 700 2.95 -12.98 -31.49
CA GLU A 700 3.97 -12.33 -32.34
C GLU A 700 4.17 -10.84 -32.00
N GLU A 701 3.11 -10.18 -31.52
CA GLU A 701 3.18 -8.78 -31.06
C GLU A 701 4.09 -8.66 -29.84
N LEU A 702 3.97 -9.59 -28.89
CA LEU A 702 4.87 -9.66 -27.74
C LEU A 702 6.34 -9.80 -28.18
N LYS A 703 6.63 -10.67 -29.15
CA LYS A 703 8.00 -10.81 -29.66
C LYS A 703 8.50 -9.52 -30.29
N THR A 704 7.64 -8.85 -31.06
CA THR A 704 7.97 -7.58 -31.71
C THR A 704 8.28 -6.50 -30.67
N LYS A 705 7.47 -6.40 -29.60
CA LYS A 705 7.70 -5.41 -28.54
C LYS A 705 8.96 -5.72 -27.73
N LEU A 706 9.18 -6.99 -27.39
CA LEU A 706 10.44 -7.42 -26.75
C LEU A 706 11.64 -7.10 -27.64
N ASP A 707 11.53 -7.28 -28.96
CA ASP A 707 12.57 -6.93 -29.91
C ASP A 707 12.88 -5.42 -29.94
N VAL A 708 11.85 -4.57 -29.84
CA VAL A 708 12.00 -3.11 -29.69
C VAL A 708 12.70 -2.77 -28.37
N ILE A 709 12.28 -3.39 -27.25
CA ILE A 709 12.91 -3.20 -25.95
C ILE A 709 14.39 -3.62 -25.98
N ALA A 710 14.73 -4.75 -26.62
CA ALA A 710 16.10 -5.19 -26.77
C ALA A 710 16.95 -4.18 -27.56
N ASP A 711 16.43 -3.63 -28.66
CA ASP A 711 17.12 -2.60 -29.44
C ASP A 711 17.32 -1.32 -28.61
N ALA A 712 16.32 -0.95 -27.81
CA ALA A 712 16.37 0.22 -26.96
C ALA A 712 17.41 0.07 -25.83
N ILE A 713 17.51 -1.11 -25.21
CA ILE A 713 18.56 -1.47 -24.25
C ILE A 713 19.93 -1.40 -24.91
N VAL A 714 20.09 -1.98 -26.10
CA VAL A 714 21.35 -1.92 -26.88
C VAL A 714 21.76 -0.47 -27.13
N ALA A 715 20.81 0.39 -27.50
CA ALA A 715 21.07 1.79 -27.77
C ALA A 715 21.45 2.57 -26.51
N ASP A 716 20.79 2.33 -25.38
CA ASP A 716 21.12 2.95 -24.09
C ASP A 716 22.54 2.57 -23.62
N VAL A 717 22.85 1.26 -23.61
CA VAL A 717 24.19 0.77 -23.25
C VAL A 717 25.26 1.36 -24.17
N LYS A 718 24.98 1.53 -25.47
CA LYS A 718 25.91 2.18 -26.41
C LYS A 718 26.07 3.66 -26.14
N ALA A 719 24.97 4.39 -25.89
CA ALA A 719 25.00 5.82 -25.62
C ALA A 719 25.84 6.15 -24.39
N LYS A 720 25.81 5.28 -23.38
CA LYS A 720 26.65 5.36 -22.18
C LYS A 720 28.06 4.79 -22.39
N ASN A 721 28.55 4.63 -23.62
CA ASN A 721 29.87 4.05 -23.92
C ASN A 721 30.14 2.70 -23.21
N ARG A 722 29.10 1.91 -22.96
CA ARG A 722 29.14 0.60 -22.28
C ARG A 722 29.60 0.66 -20.82
N VAL A 723 29.60 1.85 -20.22
CA VAL A 723 29.96 2.09 -18.82
C VAL A 723 29.03 3.15 -18.26
N GLN A 724 28.27 2.82 -17.23
CA GLN A 724 27.47 3.83 -16.55
C GLN A 724 28.21 4.37 -15.34
N GLU A 725 28.16 5.68 -15.17
CA GLU A 725 28.77 6.39 -14.05
C GLU A 725 27.69 6.80 -13.05
N PHE A 726 28.00 6.68 -11.76
CA PHE A 726 27.10 7.11 -10.71
C PHE A 726 27.91 7.69 -9.55
N SER A 727 27.39 8.78 -8.96
CA SER A 727 28.05 9.50 -7.86
C SER A 727 27.65 8.89 -6.54
N VAL A 728 28.42 7.88 -6.15
CA VAL A 728 28.22 7.16 -4.91
C VAL A 728 29.11 7.93 -3.90
N GLY A 729 28.43 8.69 -3.03
CA GLY A 729 29.03 9.37 -1.91
C GLY A 729 30.08 10.43 -2.22
N GLY A 730 29.83 11.26 -3.24
CA GLY A 730 30.79 12.25 -3.72
C GLY A 730 31.97 11.65 -4.50
N THR A 731 31.97 10.32 -4.71
CA THR A 731 32.94 9.62 -5.55
C THR A 731 32.21 9.05 -6.77
N THR A 732 32.68 9.40 -7.97
CA THR A 732 32.17 8.78 -9.20
C THR A 732 32.63 7.31 -9.26
N LYS A 733 31.67 6.41 -9.37
CA LYS A 733 31.85 4.98 -9.61
C LYS A 733 31.40 4.64 -11.02
N GLN A 734 31.95 3.55 -11.54
CA GLN A 734 31.62 3.02 -12.86
C GLN A 734 31.07 1.60 -12.71
N SER A 735 30.01 1.28 -13.44
CA SER A 735 29.51 -0.08 -13.59
C SER A 735 29.45 -0.46 -15.06
N TYR A 736 29.83 -1.72 -15.32
CA TYR A 736 29.75 -2.36 -16.63
C TYR A 736 28.47 -3.20 -16.77
N TYR A 737 27.64 -3.21 -15.73
CA TYR A 737 26.36 -3.87 -15.65
C TYR A 737 25.27 -2.81 -15.66
N PHE A 738 24.21 -3.09 -16.41
CA PHE A 738 23.02 -2.28 -16.56
C PHE A 738 21.84 -3.12 -16.13
N PHE A 739 20.96 -2.54 -15.33
CA PHE A 739 19.74 -3.19 -14.88
C PHE A 739 18.51 -2.55 -15.52
N TYR A 740 17.51 -3.34 -15.86
CA TYR A 740 16.23 -2.85 -16.34
C TYR A 740 15.14 -3.70 -15.73
N GLU A 741 13.98 -3.09 -15.49
CA GLU A 741 12.78 -3.81 -15.05
C GLU A 741 11.79 -3.75 -16.19
N LEU A 742 11.27 -4.91 -16.58
CA LEU A 742 10.23 -5.04 -17.57
C LEU A 742 8.98 -5.57 -16.87
N GLY A 743 8.01 -4.70 -16.62
CA GLY A 743 6.72 -5.14 -16.13
C GLY A 743 5.98 -5.93 -17.18
N TYR A 744 5.13 -6.85 -16.74
CA TYR A 744 4.28 -7.59 -17.65
C TYR A 744 2.88 -7.80 -17.06
N SER A 745 1.88 -7.80 -17.93
CA SER A 745 0.54 -8.25 -17.54
C SER A 745 0.54 -9.77 -17.30
N PRO A 746 -0.41 -10.29 -16.51
CA PRO A 746 -0.63 -11.72 -16.39
C PRO A 746 -0.83 -12.44 -17.73
N LEU A 747 -1.42 -11.77 -18.75
CA LEU A 747 -1.58 -12.32 -20.10
C LEU A 747 -0.23 -12.64 -20.75
N ALA A 748 0.75 -11.76 -20.54
CA ALA A 748 2.08 -11.90 -21.10
C ALA A 748 2.96 -12.86 -20.27
N LYS A 749 2.68 -13.05 -18.97
CA LYS A 749 3.49 -13.81 -17.99
C LYS A 749 4.04 -15.13 -18.53
N SER A 750 3.17 -16.00 -19.06
CA SER A 750 3.57 -17.35 -19.52
C SER A 750 4.54 -17.35 -20.72
N ASN A 751 4.59 -16.26 -21.48
CA ASN A 751 5.37 -16.16 -22.72
C ASN A 751 6.54 -15.17 -22.65
N VAL A 752 6.53 -14.19 -21.74
CA VAL A 752 7.59 -13.17 -21.62
C VAL A 752 8.95 -13.83 -21.40
N LEU A 753 9.13 -14.63 -20.36
CA LEU A 753 10.40 -15.32 -20.11
C LEU A 753 10.80 -16.21 -21.29
N LYS A 754 9.84 -16.97 -21.83
CA LYS A 754 10.05 -17.86 -22.98
C LYS A 754 10.63 -17.10 -24.18
N TYR A 755 10.12 -15.91 -24.47
CA TYR A 755 10.55 -15.07 -25.59
C TYR A 755 11.77 -14.19 -25.29
N MET A 756 12.30 -14.20 -24.07
CA MET A 756 13.55 -13.52 -23.71
C MET A 756 14.72 -14.50 -23.51
N THR A 757 14.47 -15.81 -23.45
CA THR A 757 15.51 -16.83 -23.27
C THR A 757 16.52 -16.89 -24.43
N SER A 758 17.64 -17.59 -24.20
CA SER A 758 18.88 -17.53 -24.98
C SER A 758 18.80 -17.79 -26.51
N SER A 759 17.71 -18.39 -27.00
CA SER A 759 17.46 -18.70 -28.42
C SER A 759 16.51 -17.73 -29.14
N SER A 760 15.90 -16.79 -28.39
CA SER A 760 14.94 -15.80 -28.88
C SER A 760 15.57 -14.70 -29.76
N SER A 761 14.73 -13.95 -30.46
CA SER A 761 15.13 -12.75 -31.20
C SER A 761 15.66 -11.67 -30.26
N PHE A 762 15.00 -11.45 -29.11
CA PHE A 762 15.46 -10.60 -28.01
C PHE A 762 16.92 -10.91 -27.62
N ALA A 763 17.20 -12.17 -27.28
CA ALA A 763 18.53 -12.61 -26.87
C ALA A 763 19.57 -12.46 -28.00
N LYS A 764 19.18 -12.72 -29.26
CA LYS A 764 20.06 -12.56 -30.42
C LYS A 764 20.45 -11.10 -30.62
N LYS A 765 19.54 -10.14 -30.42
CA LYS A 765 19.85 -8.70 -30.54
C LYS A 765 20.95 -8.27 -29.58
N LEU A 766 20.86 -8.67 -28.31
CA LEU A 766 21.90 -8.41 -27.30
C LEU A 766 23.22 -9.12 -27.65
N LYS A 767 23.17 -10.43 -27.94
CA LYS A 767 24.36 -11.24 -28.24
C LYS A 767 25.10 -10.80 -29.50
N ASN A 768 24.39 -10.39 -30.56
CA ASN A 768 25.00 -9.90 -31.79
C ASN A 768 25.85 -8.63 -31.58
N GLN A 769 25.62 -7.91 -30.48
CA GLN A 769 26.41 -6.76 -30.06
C GLN A 769 27.50 -7.12 -29.03
N ASN A 770 27.72 -8.42 -28.79
CA ASN A 770 28.62 -8.99 -27.78
C ASN A 770 28.25 -8.64 -26.33
N TYR A 771 26.96 -8.47 -26.05
CA TYR A 771 26.47 -8.32 -24.67
C TYR A 771 26.10 -9.68 -24.07
N GLY A 772 26.52 -9.90 -22.82
CA GLY A 772 25.96 -10.91 -21.95
C GLY A 772 24.71 -10.39 -21.26
N PHE A 773 23.77 -11.26 -20.93
CA PHE A 773 22.61 -10.86 -20.13
C PHE A 773 22.11 -11.98 -19.21
N SER A 774 21.43 -11.58 -18.14
CA SER A 774 20.74 -12.48 -17.20
C SER A 774 19.32 -11.97 -16.95
N LEU A 775 18.40 -12.90 -16.70
CA LEU A 775 17.01 -12.62 -16.41
C LEU A 775 16.64 -13.24 -15.07
N PHE A 776 15.79 -12.57 -14.32
CA PHE A 776 15.16 -13.12 -13.13
C PHE A 776 13.71 -12.64 -13.04
N GLU A 777 12.84 -13.53 -12.58
CA GLU A 777 11.42 -13.26 -12.44
C GLU A 777 11.16 -12.61 -11.08
N MET A 778 10.35 -11.57 -11.09
CA MET A 778 9.78 -10.90 -9.94
C MET A 778 8.26 -10.96 -10.09
N ASP A 779 7.51 -10.76 -9.00
CA ASP A 779 6.05 -10.71 -9.08
C ASP A 779 5.59 -9.54 -9.95
N GLY A 780 5.08 -9.86 -11.15
CA GLY A 780 4.60 -8.87 -12.13
C GLY A 780 5.67 -8.21 -13.00
N ALA A 781 6.95 -8.60 -12.87
CA ALA A 781 8.03 -8.02 -13.67
C ALA A 781 9.21 -8.99 -13.90
N VAL A 782 10.05 -8.69 -14.90
CA VAL A 782 11.32 -9.37 -15.15
C VAL A 782 12.45 -8.38 -14.95
N GLY A 783 13.43 -8.75 -14.12
CA GLY A 783 14.69 -8.06 -14.02
C GLY A 783 15.63 -8.49 -15.14
N ILE A 784 16.18 -7.51 -15.88
CA ILE A 784 17.07 -7.71 -17.01
C ILE A 784 18.42 -7.10 -16.68
N ILE A 785 19.45 -7.93 -16.64
CA ILE A 785 20.83 -7.50 -16.39
C ILE A 785 21.59 -7.62 -17.68
N VAL A 786 22.19 -6.54 -18.18
CA VAL A 786 23.01 -6.54 -19.38
C VAL A 786 24.43 -6.13 -19.04
N SER A 787 25.42 -6.84 -19.60
CA SER A 787 26.83 -6.53 -19.40
C SER A 787 27.61 -6.64 -20.71
N TYR A 788 28.68 -5.84 -20.80
CA TYR A 788 29.62 -5.93 -21.91
C TYR A 788 30.83 -6.78 -21.53
N HIS A 789 31.21 -7.74 -22.38
CA HIS A 789 32.39 -8.57 -22.15
C HIS A 789 33.69 -7.75 -22.19
N TYR A 790 34.29 -7.49 -21.03
CA TYR A 790 35.60 -6.82 -20.91
C TYR A 790 36.70 -7.81 -20.47
N GLY A 791 37.51 -8.28 -21.43
CA GLY A 791 38.71 -9.10 -21.18
C GLY A 791 38.45 -10.55 -20.74
N ASN A 792 39.44 -11.20 -20.09
CA ASN A 792 39.39 -12.60 -19.64
C ASN A 792 38.43 -12.87 -18.45
N ARG A 793 37.57 -11.92 -18.07
CA ARG A 793 36.61 -12.08 -16.97
C ARG A 793 35.29 -12.62 -17.53
N LEU A 794 35.13 -13.93 -17.50
CA LEU A 794 33.86 -14.59 -17.83
C LEU A 794 33.01 -14.70 -16.55
N PRO A 795 31.77 -14.17 -16.52
CA PRO A 795 30.85 -14.48 -15.44
C PRO A 795 30.62 -16.01 -15.43
N SER A 796 30.78 -16.64 -14.27
CA SER A 796 30.39 -18.05 -14.12
C SER A 796 28.87 -18.14 -14.19
N SER A 797 28.36 -19.20 -14.83
CA SER A 797 26.94 -19.44 -15.14
C SER A 797 25.99 -19.60 -13.94
N SER A 798 26.35 -19.09 -12.77
CA SER A 798 25.55 -19.11 -11.54
C SER A 798 25.37 -17.67 -11.08
N LEU A 799 24.27 -17.05 -11.51
CA LEU A 799 23.71 -15.90 -10.83
C LEU A 799 23.06 -16.44 -9.54
N GLN A 800 23.51 -16.00 -8.37
CA GLN A 800 22.80 -16.24 -7.12
C GLN A 800 22.21 -14.91 -6.68
N ILE A 801 20.89 -14.81 -6.79
CA ILE A 801 20.09 -13.75 -6.19
C ILE A 801 19.82 -14.25 -4.77
N GLY A 802 20.23 -13.45 -3.77
CA GLY A 802 20.15 -13.79 -2.35
C GLY A 802 18.73 -13.69 -1.82
#